data_AF-E4LJU5-F1
#
_entry.id   AF-E4LJU5-F1
#
_cell.length_a   1.000
_cell.length_b   1.000
_cell.length_c   1.000
_cell.angle_alpha   90.00
_cell.angle_beta   90.00
_cell.angle_gamma   90.00
#
_symmetry.space_group_name_H-M   'P 1'
#
loop_
_entity.id
_entity.type
_entity.pdbx_description
1 polymer ?
#
loop_
_entity_poly.entity_id
_entity_poly.type
_entity_poly.pdbx_seq_one_letter_code
_entity_poly.pdbx_strand_id
1 'polypeptide(L)'
;MSIYYFDNAPHGKRADGSKLNTKLHYDYIAREGKYEKEKSGREDLVHLSSGNLPEWAETGADFWQEAENHRRKNGRSYREFKIGLQEELTLEENKELIERFLKQTGIADRHVYSYAIHDKAAAFDTSHRNIHCHLMFSEKVFEKDRPLPPEKFFKNYAENEHGEPTQGYLTDPYWAKKETTLELREKWAALVNEKFAEKGLDCRIDHRTLDVQREDLIAQGKLEEAQLLDRTPAPHLGKAYKNPKTMEKIMMAIEKEDRISDAPNADDSGDVSDRSKETEEELKIAIFANDVMLRKIAREIQSERARLQNEYKEERDAQEAANILDEPYAVTVEDIANYCAKKEAVYRKLADRELARYNRLRKAADEGQIRAAAIDRIFNGTYRKAMRDYAAATKALETANKKVRAAQERKDHAAALATMRDVNQLNMQRGVLGKQIAAFKKEMQTPEFAQKLEAHIQKIKDTLPPENVIAQLHRKHTAAHKEAERYAAMREALAPIERDRVLFADKLPKALTRHSRIDGETPVGKLPMKAFDGDTYAILSRMPKEGRIVTLEAVKIGDDIRRGSVQKHLVMYDRDKKRIISSTPAYDTAGKPERVRLYRTKNRRNTGSSKQTNDAHKQRAKNINEKVSALAKKMLHEREKNGKIVLRWNEEELKDKAIRAEERMYQDWGR
;
A
#
# COMPACT_ATOMS: atom_id res chain seq x y z
N MET A 1 -19.21 -14.04 14.40
CA MET A 1 -20.25 -13.02 14.12
C MET A 1 -20.15 -12.08 15.29
N SER A 2 -19.71 -10.86 15.04
CA SER A 2 -19.56 -9.85 16.07
C SER A 2 -20.92 -9.59 16.73
N ILE A 3 -20.96 -9.58 18.06
CA ILE A 3 -22.22 -9.45 18.82
C ILE A 3 -22.23 -8.11 19.54
N TYR A 4 -23.34 -7.39 19.39
CA TYR A 4 -23.60 -6.18 20.15
C TYR A 4 -24.15 -6.50 21.55
N TYR A 5 -23.52 -5.97 22.59
CA TYR A 5 -24.10 -5.94 23.94
C TYR A 5 -23.68 -4.67 24.68
N PHE A 6 -24.66 -3.96 25.24
CA PHE A 6 -24.45 -2.79 26.09
C PHE A 6 -25.58 -2.69 27.11
N ASP A 7 -25.23 -2.69 28.40
CA ASP A 7 -26.16 -2.50 29.50
C ASP A 7 -25.74 -1.31 30.37
N ASN A 8 -26.72 -0.48 30.75
CA ASN A 8 -26.54 0.70 31.58
C ASN A 8 -27.31 0.54 32.90
N ALA A 9 -26.61 0.14 33.96
CA ALA A 9 -27.19 -0.15 35.26
C ALA A 9 -26.92 0.99 36.26
N PRO A 10 -27.96 1.64 36.83
CA PRO A 10 -27.76 2.76 37.77
C PRO A 10 -27.00 2.43 39.05
N HIS A 11 -27.12 1.19 39.55
CA HIS A 11 -26.37 0.62 40.68
C HIS A 11 -26.76 -0.87 40.81
N GLY A 12 -25.82 -1.75 41.14
CA GLY A 12 -26.11 -3.17 41.33
C GLY A 12 -27.10 -3.43 42.46
N LYS A 13 -28.04 -4.36 42.28
CA LYS A 13 -28.99 -4.77 43.34
C LYS A 13 -28.84 -6.25 43.67
N ARG A 14 -29.08 -6.58 44.93
CA ARG A 14 -29.26 -7.95 45.42
C ARG A 14 -30.67 -8.45 45.09
N ALA A 15 -30.92 -9.74 45.29
CA ALA A 15 -32.21 -10.36 44.99
C ALA A 15 -33.36 -9.79 45.84
N ASP A 16 -33.07 -9.30 47.05
CA ASP A 16 -34.00 -8.60 47.94
C ASP A 16 -34.23 -7.12 47.56
N GLY A 17 -33.64 -6.66 46.46
CA GLY A 17 -33.73 -5.28 45.98
C GLY A 17 -32.78 -4.29 46.68
N SER A 18 -32.01 -4.73 47.68
CA SER A 18 -31.03 -3.88 48.35
C SER A 18 -29.87 -3.54 47.42
N LYS A 19 -29.22 -2.38 47.62
CA LYS A 19 -28.02 -2.03 46.86
C LYS A 19 -26.87 -2.97 47.19
N LEU A 20 -26.11 -3.34 46.16
CA LEU A 20 -24.88 -4.09 46.31
C LEU A 20 -23.85 -3.21 47.04
N ASN A 21 -22.96 -3.84 47.81
CA ASN A 21 -21.88 -3.12 48.45
C ASN A 21 -20.86 -2.69 47.38
N THR A 22 -20.48 -1.40 47.38
CA THR A 22 -19.68 -0.76 46.32
C THR A 22 -18.30 -1.38 46.20
N LYS A 23 -17.57 -1.46 47.33
CA LYS A 23 -16.25 -2.08 47.39
C LYS A 23 -16.32 -3.56 46.99
N LEU A 24 -17.31 -4.27 47.48
CA LEU A 24 -17.48 -5.69 47.15
C LEU A 24 -17.72 -5.92 45.64
N HIS A 25 -18.44 -5.02 44.98
CA HIS A 25 -18.63 -5.08 43.52
C HIS A 25 -17.33 -4.76 42.77
N TYR A 26 -16.59 -3.74 43.21
CA TYR A 26 -15.26 -3.45 42.67
C TYR A 26 -14.34 -4.68 42.80
N ASP A 27 -14.22 -5.25 44.01
CA ASP A 27 -13.39 -6.44 44.26
C ASP A 27 -13.79 -7.62 43.38
N TYR A 28 -15.09 -7.76 43.10
CA TYR A 28 -15.58 -8.79 42.20
C TYR A 28 -15.08 -8.58 40.78
N ILE A 29 -15.17 -7.37 40.23
CA ILE A 29 -14.72 -7.10 38.85
C ILE A 29 -13.19 -7.03 38.73
N ALA A 30 -12.49 -6.55 39.77
CA ALA A 30 -11.04 -6.44 39.84
C ALA A 30 -10.35 -7.75 40.25
N ARG A 31 -11.13 -8.79 40.61
CA ARG A 31 -10.62 -10.07 41.15
C ARG A 31 -9.70 -9.87 42.36
N GLU A 32 -10.06 -8.94 43.24
CA GLU A 32 -9.32 -8.61 44.46
C GLU A 32 -9.98 -9.24 45.71
N GLY A 33 -9.23 -9.28 46.82
CA GLY A 33 -9.72 -9.72 48.12
C GLY A 33 -10.15 -11.19 48.10
N LYS A 34 -11.44 -11.46 48.33
CA LYS A 34 -11.97 -12.84 48.31
C LYS A 34 -12.18 -13.42 46.91
N TYR A 35 -12.00 -12.60 45.87
CA TYR A 35 -12.16 -13.00 44.47
C TYR A 35 -10.82 -13.23 43.76
N GLU A 36 -9.71 -13.10 44.47
CA GLU A 36 -8.37 -13.45 43.99
C GLU A 36 -8.33 -14.88 43.46
N LYS A 37 -7.45 -15.11 42.47
CA LYS A 37 -7.25 -16.41 41.82
C LYS A 37 -7.08 -17.54 42.84
N GLU A 38 -6.19 -17.36 43.81
CA GLU A 38 -5.88 -18.36 44.84
C GLU A 38 -7.09 -18.74 45.72
N LYS A 39 -8.08 -17.84 45.85
CA LYS A 39 -9.26 -18.02 46.70
C LYS A 39 -10.51 -18.43 45.92
N SER A 40 -10.63 -18.03 44.66
CA SER A 40 -11.85 -18.20 43.85
C SER A 40 -11.69 -19.09 42.61
N GLY A 41 -10.45 -19.38 42.20
CA GLY A 41 -10.13 -20.15 41.00
C GLY A 41 -10.47 -19.44 39.68
N ARG A 42 -10.79 -18.14 39.69
CA ARG A 42 -11.16 -17.38 38.48
C ARG A 42 -9.95 -16.69 37.87
N GLU A 43 -9.73 -16.95 36.59
CA GLU A 43 -8.60 -16.43 35.81
C GLU A 43 -9.06 -15.67 34.55
N ASP A 44 -10.22 -15.03 34.61
CA ASP A 44 -10.83 -14.35 33.47
C ASP A 44 -10.50 -12.85 33.40
N LEU A 45 -9.88 -12.23 34.41
CA LEU A 45 -9.47 -10.83 34.33
C LEU A 45 -8.20 -10.66 33.50
N VAL A 46 -8.28 -9.86 32.42
CA VAL A 46 -7.15 -9.63 31.51
C VAL A 46 -6.65 -8.19 31.51
N HIS A 47 -7.44 -7.24 32.00
CA HIS A 47 -7.02 -5.85 32.17
C HIS A 47 -7.85 -5.14 33.24
N LEU A 48 -7.22 -4.28 34.03
CA LEU A 48 -7.85 -3.45 35.05
C LEU A 48 -7.25 -2.05 34.97
N SER A 49 -8.10 -1.02 35.01
CA SER A 49 -7.66 0.37 35.02
C SER A 49 -8.62 1.22 35.85
N SER A 50 -8.08 2.25 36.49
CA SER A 50 -8.85 3.27 37.20
C SER A 50 -8.30 4.65 36.82
N GLY A 51 -9.16 5.66 36.80
CA GLY A 51 -8.77 7.00 36.36
C GLY A 51 -9.54 8.11 37.03
N ASN A 52 -8.97 9.31 36.91
CA ASN A 52 -9.47 10.55 37.49
C ASN A 52 -9.65 10.49 39.02
N LEU A 53 -8.80 9.71 39.72
CA LEU A 53 -8.85 9.54 41.16
C LEU A 53 -8.53 10.86 41.90
N PRO A 54 -9.21 11.17 43.03
CA PRO A 54 -8.84 12.27 43.91
C PRO A 54 -7.54 11.96 44.67
N GLU A 55 -6.84 12.99 45.15
CA GLU A 55 -5.51 12.85 45.81
C GLU A 55 -5.49 11.87 47.00
N TRP A 56 -6.61 11.71 47.70
CA TRP A 56 -6.74 10.81 48.84
C TRP A 56 -6.93 9.33 48.45
N ALA A 57 -7.11 9.01 47.17
CA ALA A 57 -7.25 7.64 46.68
C ALA A 57 -6.06 7.27 45.79
N GLU A 58 -5.17 6.42 46.29
CA GLU A 58 -4.01 5.93 45.51
C GLU A 58 -4.45 4.92 44.46
N THR A 59 -5.50 4.15 44.75
CA THR A 59 -6.04 3.10 43.89
C THR A 59 -7.56 3.22 43.71
N GLY A 60 -8.10 2.52 42.71
CA GLY A 60 -9.55 2.36 42.58
C GLY A 60 -10.17 1.74 43.83
N ALA A 61 -9.50 0.77 44.46
CA ALA A 61 -9.97 0.11 45.68
C ALA A 61 -10.20 1.12 46.81
N ASP A 62 -9.29 2.08 47.00
CA ASP A 62 -9.40 3.13 48.02
C ASP A 62 -10.63 4.02 47.75
N PHE A 63 -10.79 4.46 46.51
CA PHE A 63 -11.93 5.29 46.12
C PHE A 63 -13.27 4.59 46.35
N TRP A 64 -13.40 3.33 45.93
CA TRP A 64 -14.65 2.59 46.06
C TRP A 64 -14.94 2.15 47.50
N GLN A 65 -13.91 2.00 48.34
CA GLN A 65 -14.06 1.81 49.78
C GLN A 65 -14.65 3.06 50.42
N GLU A 66 -14.09 4.24 50.14
CA GLU A 66 -14.60 5.49 50.67
C GLU A 66 -15.98 5.85 50.13
N ALA A 67 -16.27 5.49 48.88
CA ALA A 67 -17.60 5.59 48.31
C ALA A 67 -18.63 4.75 49.08
N GLU A 68 -18.25 3.57 49.58
CA GLU A 68 -19.12 2.74 50.44
C GLU A 68 -19.24 3.32 51.85
N ASN A 69 -18.14 3.76 52.45
CA ASN A 69 -18.11 4.29 53.81
C ASN A 69 -18.98 5.55 53.96
N HIS A 70 -18.99 6.40 52.93
CA HIS A 70 -19.64 7.71 52.97
C HIS A 70 -20.89 7.83 52.10
N ARG A 71 -21.33 6.77 51.40
CA ARG A 71 -22.64 6.79 50.74
C ARG A 71 -23.77 6.76 51.76
N ARG A 72 -24.89 7.36 51.34
CA ARG A 72 -26.16 7.23 52.07
C ARG A 72 -26.66 5.80 51.96
N LYS A 73 -27.43 5.34 52.95
CA LYS A 73 -28.06 3.99 52.99
C LYS A 73 -28.69 3.58 51.66
N ASN A 74 -29.44 4.50 51.04
CA ASN A 74 -30.08 4.32 49.74
C ASN A 74 -29.44 5.17 48.62
N GLY A 75 -28.26 5.75 48.84
CA GLY A 75 -27.51 6.53 47.84
C GLY A 75 -26.87 5.64 46.77
N ARG A 76 -26.72 6.15 45.56
CA ARG A 76 -25.92 5.50 44.50
C ARG A 76 -24.49 6.00 44.64
N SER A 77 -23.53 5.09 44.65
CA SER A 77 -22.09 5.40 44.69
C SER A 77 -21.43 5.24 43.32
N TYR A 78 -21.98 4.38 42.47
CA TYR A 78 -21.53 4.15 41.09
C TYR A 78 -22.71 3.83 40.17
N ARG A 79 -22.50 4.08 38.87
CA ARG A 79 -23.22 3.50 37.73
C ARG A 79 -22.29 2.50 37.03
N GLU A 80 -22.86 1.45 36.46
CA GLU A 80 -22.10 0.42 35.74
C GLU A 80 -22.56 0.32 34.29
N PHE A 81 -21.59 0.35 33.37
CA PHE A 81 -21.76 -0.11 32.01
C PHE A 81 -21.18 -1.52 31.87
N LYS A 82 -21.97 -2.45 31.32
CA LYS A 82 -21.46 -3.76 30.88
C LYS A 82 -21.48 -3.80 29.37
N ILE A 83 -20.31 -4.00 28.78
CA ILE A 83 -20.11 -3.84 27.33
C ILE A 83 -19.51 -5.14 26.77
N GLY A 84 -20.10 -5.68 25.71
CA GLY A 84 -19.51 -6.78 24.94
C GLY A 84 -18.38 -6.27 24.06
N LEU A 85 -17.21 -6.89 24.17
CA LEU A 85 -16.03 -6.59 23.36
C LEU A 85 -15.88 -7.63 22.24
N GLN A 86 -15.06 -7.33 21.24
CA GLN A 86 -15.05 -8.09 19.99
C GLN A 86 -13.85 -9.05 19.95
N GLU A 87 -14.11 -10.34 19.72
CA GLU A 87 -13.06 -11.36 19.62
C GLU A 87 -12.24 -11.25 18.33
N GLU A 88 -12.77 -10.56 17.31
CA GLU A 88 -12.06 -10.25 16.07
C GLU A 88 -10.98 -9.18 16.26
N LEU A 89 -10.96 -8.51 17.43
CA LEU A 89 -9.98 -7.50 17.80
C LEU A 89 -9.05 -8.03 18.90
N THR A 90 -7.80 -7.58 18.86
CA THR A 90 -6.84 -7.86 19.94
C THR A 90 -7.28 -7.19 21.25
N LEU A 91 -6.72 -7.65 22.38
CA LEU A 91 -6.98 -7.03 23.69
C LEU A 91 -6.64 -5.54 23.70
N GLU A 92 -5.51 -5.14 23.10
CA GLU A 92 -5.10 -3.73 23.06
C GLU A 92 -6.03 -2.87 22.21
N GLU A 93 -6.56 -3.39 21.09
CA GLU A 93 -7.56 -2.68 20.28
C GLU A 93 -8.90 -2.54 21.02
N ASN A 94 -9.31 -3.57 21.75
CA ASN A 94 -10.49 -3.51 22.62
C ASN A 94 -10.30 -2.50 23.77
N LYS A 95 -9.10 -2.40 24.35
CA LYS A 95 -8.77 -1.38 25.35
C LYS A 95 -8.81 0.03 24.75
N GLU A 96 -8.24 0.21 23.56
CA GLU A 96 -8.28 1.49 22.83
C GLU A 96 -9.73 1.96 22.63
N LEU A 97 -10.63 1.05 22.23
CA LEU A 97 -12.05 1.36 22.07
C LEU A 97 -12.70 1.83 23.38
N ILE A 98 -12.41 1.18 24.51
CA ILE A 98 -12.92 1.58 25.83
C ILE A 98 -12.37 2.94 26.24
N GLU A 99 -11.06 3.18 26.13
CA GLU A 99 -10.46 4.47 26.47
C GLU A 99 -10.98 5.61 25.58
N ARG A 100 -11.18 5.32 24.28
CA ARG A 100 -11.81 6.27 23.35
C ARG A 100 -13.26 6.56 23.73
N PHE A 101 -14.02 5.55 24.12
CA PHE A 101 -15.39 5.72 24.61
C PHE A 101 -15.43 6.55 25.90
N LEU A 102 -14.54 6.28 26.86
CA LEU A 102 -14.41 7.05 28.10
C LEU A 102 -14.11 8.52 27.85
N LYS A 103 -13.21 8.81 26.92
CA LYS A 103 -12.87 10.18 26.51
C LYS A 103 -14.03 10.87 25.81
N GLN A 104 -14.66 10.24 24.82
CA GLN A 104 -15.74 10.85 24.04
C GLN A 104 -17.03 11.06 24.84
N THR A 105 -17.27 10.26 25.87
CA THR A 105 -18.39 10.44 26.80
C THR A 105 -18.08 11.45 27.91
N GLY A 106 -16.82 11.88 28.02
CA GLY A 106 -16.32 12.77 29.07
C GLY A 106 -16.24 12.12 30.45
N ILE A 107 -16.37 10.78 30.54
CA ILE A 107 -16.15 10.04 31.80
C ILE A 107 -14.69 10.19 32.24
N ALA A 108 -13.74 10.04 31.31
CA ALA A 108 -12.31 10.12 31.60
C ALA A 108 -11.91 11.42 32.31
N ASP A 109 -12.54 12.54 31.91
CA ASP A 109 -12.16 13.87 32.39
C ASP A 109 -12.97 14.34 33.59
N ARG A 110 -14.24 13.94 33.69
CA ARG A 110 -15.21 14.51 34.66
C ARG A 110 -15.64 13.56 35.76
N HIS A 111 -15.38 12.26 35.65
CA HIS A 111 -15.88 11.27 36.58
C HIS A 111 -14.76 10.37 37.07
N VAL A 112 -14.80 9.95 38.32
CA VAL A 112 -13.92 8.89 38.82
C VAL A 112 -14.43 7.56 38.28
N TYR A 113 -13.56 6.75 37.69
CA TYR A 113 -13.96 5.49 37.08
C TYR A 113 -12.95 4.37 37.33
N SER A 114 -13.45 3.14 37.22
CA SER A 114 -12.66 1.91 37.13
C SER A 114 -13.30 0.99 36.12
N TYR A 115 -12.50 0.36 35.27
CA TYR A 115 -12.99 -0.69 34.38
C TYR A 115 -12.10 -1.92 34.38
N ALA A 116 -12.75 -3.06 34.21
CA ALA A 116 -12.13 -4.37 34.14
C ALA A 116 -12.58 -5.08 32.86
N ILE A 117 -11.62 -5.61 32.10
CA ILE A 117 -11.89 -6.44 30.93
C ILE A 117 -11.72 -7.90 31.34
N HIS A 118 -12.77 -8.68 31.12
CA HIS A 118 -12.78 -10.12 31.35
C HIS A 118 -12.80 -10.87 30.02
N ASP A 119 -12.04 -11.95 29.94
CA ASP A 119 -11.96 -12.85 28.79
C ASP A 119 -12.08 -14.30 29.28
N LYS A 120 -13.11 -14.98 28.79
CA LYS A 120 -13.38 -16.39 29.09
C LYS A 120 -13.98 -17.08 27.88
N ALA A 121 -13.91 -18.41 27.83
CA ALA A 121 -14.63 -19.18 26.83
C ALA A 121 -16.14 -18.88 26.90
N ALA A 122 -16.80 -18.77 25.73
CA ALA A 122 -18.24 -18.58 25.70
C ALA A 122 -18.95 -19.83 26.28
N ALA A 123 -20.09 -19.60 26.94
CA ALA A 123 -20.74 -20.65 27.73
C ALA A 123 -21.29 -21.80 26.88
N PHE A 124 -21.69 -21.51 25.64
CA PHE A 124 -22.37 -22.45 24.75
C PHE A 124 -21.52 -22.84 23.52
N ASP A 125 -20.34 -22.26 23.37
CA ASP A 125 -19.38 -22.59 22.32
C ASP A 125 -17.97 -22.25 22.79
N THR A 126 -17.21 -23.26 23.19
CA THR A 126 -15.86 -23.06 23.75
C THR A 126 -14.83 -22.63 22.71
N SER A 127 -15.16 -22.69 21.42
CA SER A 127 -14.29 -22.18 20.35
C SER A 127 -14.30 -20.64 20.26
N HIS A 128 -15.32 -20.00 20.85
CA HIS A 128 -15.48 -18.55 20.89
C HIS A 128 -15.14 -17.95 22.25
N ARG A 129 -14.81 -16.67 22.25
CA ARG A 129 -14.46 -15.91 23.47
C ARG A 129 -15.58 -14.95 23.84
N ASN A 130 -15.94 -14.93 25.13
CA ASN A 130 -16.84 -13.94 25.71
C ASN A 130 -16.01 -12.85 26.39
N ILE A 131 -15.53 -11.91 25.58
CA ILE A 131 -14.77 -10.76 26.05
C ILE A 131 -15.75 -9.64 26.42
N HIS A 132 -15.66 -9.12 27.64
CA HIS A 132 -16.57 -8.09 28.13
C HIS A 132 -15.89 -7.12 29.08
N CYS A 133 -16.37 -5.88 29.10
CA CYS A 133 -15.92 -4.84 30.00
C CYS A 133 -16.99 -4.55 31.06
N HIS A 134 -16.57 -4.52 32.33
CA HIS A 134 -17.30 -3.89 33.42
C HIS A 134 -16.69 -2.52 33.67
N LEU A 135 -17.44 -1.45 33.40
CA LEU A 135 -17.03 -0.07 33.66
C LEU A 135 -17.89 0.52 34.77
N MET A 136 -17.29 0.74 35.94
CA MET A 136 -17.89 1.45 37.06
C MET A 136 -17.45 2.91 37.04
N PHE A 137 -18.37 3.85 37.21
CA PHE A 137 -18.00 5.25 37.39
C PHE A 137 -18.93 5.96 38.36
N SER A 138 -18.41 6.98 39.05
CA SER A 138 -19.18 7.85 39.92
C SER A 138 -19.89 8.89 39.07
N GLU A 139 -21.22 9.01 39.20
CA GLU A 139 -21.99 10.06 38.51
C GLU A 139 -21.69 11.48 39.05
N LYS A 140 -20.81 11.60 40.06
CA LYS A 140 -20.32 12.87 40.58
C LYS A 140 -19.37 13.53 39.57
N VAL A 141 -19.63 14.79 39.23
CA VAL A 141 -18.74 15.61 38.39
C VAL A 141 -17.57 16.07 39.25
N PHE A 142 -16.42 15.44 39.09
CA PHE A 142 -15.24 15.73 39.87
C PHE A 142 -14.60 17.05 39.41
N GLU A 143 -14.57 18.03 40.30
CA GLU A 143 -13.98 19.35 40.07
C GLU A 143 -12.56 19.36 40.66
N LYS A 144 -11.53 19.27 39.81
CA LYS A 144 -10.12 19.19 40.25
C LYS A 144 -9.66 20.42 41.02
N ASP A 145 -10.19 21.59 40.69
CA ASP A 145 -9.85 22.85 41.35
C ASP A 145 -10.55 23.05 42.70
N ARG A 146 -11.46 22.14 43.08
CA ARG A 146 -12.14 22.12 44.38
C ARG A 146 -12.03 20.74 45.03
N PRO A 147 -10.83 20.30 45.42
CA PRO A 147 -10.66 18.98 46.03
C PRO A 147 -11.44 18.87 47.34
N LEU A 148 -12.24 17.82 47.46
CA LEU A 148 -13.00 17.49 48.67
C LEU A 148 -12.41 16.24 49.33
N PRO A 149 -12.31 16.22 50.68
CA PRO A 149 -11.95 15.01 51.40
C PRO A 149 -13.08 13.95 51.29
N PRO A 150 -12.79 12.67 51.58
CA PRO A 150 -13.73 11.55 51.42
C PRO A 150 -15.11 11.79 52.04
N GLU A 151 -15.15 12.38 53.25
CA GLU A 151 -16.37 12.60 54.02
C GLU A 151 -17.30 13.65 53.37
N LYS A 152 -16.77 14.46 52.45
CA LYS A 152 -17.52 15.47 51.70
C LYS A 152 -17.76 15.09 50.24
N PHE A 153 -16.89 14.30 49.61
CA PHE A 153 -16.96 13.94 48.19
C PHE A 153 -18.34 13.38 47.79
N PHE A 154 -18.83 12.40 48.54
CA PHE A 154 -20.04 11.62 48.21
C PHE A 154 -21.35 12.24 48.72
N LYS A 155 -21.27 13.37 49.43
CA LYS A 155 -22.44 14.07 49.94
C LYS A 155 -23.28 14.71 48.82
N ASN A 156 -24.47 15.18 49.18
CA ASN A 156 -25.25 16.02 48.26
C ASN A 156 -24.49 17.31 48.09
N TYR A 157 -24.52 17.83 46.87
CA TYR A 157 -24.05 19.17 46.62
C TYR A 157 -24.85 20.17 47.47
N ALA A 158 -24.15 21.09 48.12
CA ALA A 158 -24.76 22.16 48.91
C ALA A 158 -23.92 23.43 48.81
N GLU A 159 -24.58 24.58 48.84
CA GLU A 159 -23.97 25.91 48.77
C GLU A 159 -24.21 26.67 50.08
N ASN A 160 -23.35 27.65 50.38
CA ASN A 160 -23.61 28.62 51.44
C ASN A 160 -24.54 29.74 50.95
N GLU A 161 -24.86 30.71 51.82
CA GLU A 161 -25.72 31.86 51.49
C GLU A 161 -25.16 32.76 50.37
N HIS A 162 -23.86 32.66 50.08
CA HIS A 162 -23.18 33.38 49.01
C HIS A 162 -23.10 32.60 47.69
N GLY A 163 -23.71 31.41 47.62
CA GLY A 163 -23.69 30.54 46.43
C GLY A 163 -22.41 29.74 46.25
N GLU A 164 -21.53 29.69 47.27
CA GLU A 164 -20.26 28.96 47.17
C GLU A 164 -20.43 27.48 47.56
N PRO A 165 -19.90 26.53 46.78
CA PRO A 165 -20.02 25.11 47.08
C PRO A 165 -19.31 24.70 48.40
N THR A 166 -20.03 24.11 49.35
CA THR A 166 -19.51 23.76 50.70
C THR A 166 -19.23 22.27 50.91
N GLN A 167 -19.95 21.39 50.21
CA GLN A 167 -19.78 19.93 50.27
C GLN A 167 -20.42 19.25 49.05
N GLY A 168 -19.96 18.03 48.76
CA GLY A 168 -20.45 17.25 47.64
C GLY A 168 -20.06 17.82 46.28
N TYR A 169 -19.99 16.93 45.30
CA TYR A 169 -20.01 17.30 43.89
C TYR A 169 -21.42 17.17 43.33
N LEU A 170 -21.70 17.92 42.26
CA LEU A 170 -22.94 17.77 41.50
C LEU A 170 -23.02 16.35 40.93
N THR A 171 -24.22 15.78 40.94
CA THR A 171 -24.51 14.50 40.27
C THR A 171 -25.05 14.82 38.89
N ASP A 172 -24.39 14.31 37.85
CA ASP A 172 -24.79 14.58 36.47
C ASP A 172 -26.08 13.78 36.13
N PRO A 173 -27.23 14.46 35.87
CA PRO A 173 -28.47 13.78 35.54
C PRO A 173 -28.47 13.17 34.13
N TYR A 174 -27.50 13.53 33.27
CA TYR A 174 -27.34 12.98 31.92
C TYR A 174 -27.41 11.45 31.92
N TRP A 175 -26.66 10.80 32.81
CA TRP A 175 -26.51 9.35 32.85
C TRP A 175 -27.81 8.57 33.19
N ALA A 176 -28.81 9.25 33.75
CA ALA A 176 -30.08 8.63 34.14
C ALA A 176 -31.15 8.65 33.04
N LYS A 177 -30.94 9.41 31.96
CA LYS A 177 -31.93 9.56 30.88
C LYS A 177 -31.94 8.33 29.96
N LYS A 178 -33.13 7.99 29.45
CA LYS A 178 -33.29 6.88 28.49
C LYS A 178 -32.62 7.23 27.15
N GLU A 179 -32.77 8.47 26.72
CA GLU A 179 -32.22 9.03 25.48
C GLU A 179 -30.69 8.91 25.48
N THR A 180 -30.07 9.23 26.61
CA THR A 180 -28.62 9.04 26.81
C THR A 180 -28.20 7.59 26.65
N THR A 181 -29.01 6.63 27.13
CA THR A 181 -28.68 5.21 26.94
C THR A 181 -28.71 4.81 25.47
N LEU A 182 -29.67 5.34 24.68
CA LEU A 182 -29.73 5.11 23.24
C LEU A 182 -28.54 5.75 22.51
N GLU A 183 -28.18 6.98 22.86
CA GLU A 183 -27.00 7.66 22.31
C GLU A 183 -25.71 6.88 22.60
N LEU A 184 -25.51 6.44 23.85
CA LEU A 184 -24.33 5.67 24.24
C LEU A 184 -24.26 4.33 23.48
N ARG A 185 -25.42 3.71 23.26
CA ARG A 185 -25.52 2.46 22.52
C ARG A 185 -25.08 2.62 21.06
N GLU A 186 -25.59 3.66 20.40
CA GLU A 186 -25.20 4.04 19.03
C GLU A 186 -23.71 4.37 18.96
N LYS A 187 -23.22 5.20 19.89
CA LYS A 187 -21.82 5.61 19.95
C LYS A 187 -20.89 4.41 20.06
N TRP A 188 -21.19 3.46 20.94
CA TRP A 188 -20.39 2.23 21.05
C TRP A 188 -20.35 1.43 19.74
N ALA A 189 -21.50 1.22 19.09
CA ALA A 189 -21.56 0.51 17.82
C ALA A 189 -20.74 1.22 16.73
N ALA A 190 -20.84 2.54 16.63
CA ALA A 190 -20.07 3.34 15.69
C ALA A 190 -18.56 3.20 15.92
N LEU A 191 -18.11 3.27 17.18
CA LEU A 191 -16.68 3.15 17.49
C LEU A 191 -16.12 1.79 17.09
N VAL A 192 -16.86 0.71 17.33
CA VAL A 192 -16.43 -0.64 16.96
C VAL A 192 -16.42 -0.82 15.44
N ASN A 193 -17.47 -0.37 14.74
CA ASN A 193 -17.58 -0.51 13.30
C ASN A 193 -16.52 0.29 12.54
N GLU A 194 -16.14 1.46 13.05
CA GLU A 194 -15.00 2.23 12.54
C GLU A 194 -13.70 1.44 12.66
N LYS A 195 -13.47 0.77 13.80
CA LYS A 195 -12.28 -0.06 14.00
C LYS A 195 -12.27 -1.28 13.09
N PHE A 196 -13.42 -1.93 12.88
CA PHE A 196 -13.54 -3.01 11.89
C PHE A 196 -13.22 -2.53 10.48
N ALA A 197 -13.71 -1.35 10.08
CA ALA A 197 -13.39 -0.76 8.79
C ALA A 197 -11.90 -0.40 8.64
N GLU A 198 -11.27 0.15 9.69
CA GLU A 198 -9.83 0.42 9.74
C GLU A 198 -9.01 -0.85 9.50
N LYS A 199 -9.47 -1.98 10.05
CA LYS A 199 -8.82 -3.30 9.94
C LYS A 199 -9.14 -4.04 8.64
N GLY A 200 -10.00 -3.48 7.78
CA GLY A 200 -10.49 -4.16 6.58
C GLY A 200 -11.30 -5.42 6.90
N LEU A 201 -11.94 -5.48 8.07
CA LEU A 201 -12.84 -6.55 8.46
C LEU A 201 -14.24 -6.24 7.93
N ASP A 202 -14.93 -7.24 7.40
CA ASP A 202 -16.28 -7.11 6.85
C ASP A 202 -17.39 -7.22 7.92
N CYS A 203 -17.04 -7.65 9.14
CA CYS A 203 -18.00 -7.79 10.23
C CYS A 203 -18.47 -6.44 10.78
N ARG A 204 -19.71 -6.38 11.26
CA ARG A 204 -20.32 -5.17 11.86
C ARG A 204 -21.19 -5.55 13.04
N ILE A 205 -21.33 -4.63 13.99
CA ILE A 205 -22.32 -4.70 15.06
C ILE A 205 -23.36 -3.59 14.91
N ASP A 206 -24.58 -3.85 15.32
CA ASP A 206 -25.66 -2.87 15.28
C ASP A 206 -26.41 -2.86 16.61
N HIS A 207 -26.68 -1.65 17.10
CA HIS A 207 -27.32 -1.40 18.39
C HIS A 207 -28.85 -1.42 18.30
N ARG A 208 -29.39 -1.26 17.08
CA ARG A 208 -30.83 -1.22 16.77
C ARG A 208 -31.46 -2.60 16.91
N THR A 209 -32.78 -2.66 16.98
CA THR A 209 -33.50 -3.95 16.99
C THR A 209 -33.36 -4.66 15.64
N LEU A 210 -33.58 -5.98 15.63
CA LEU A 210 -33.54 -6.77 14.39
C LEU A 210 -34.56 -6.24 13.36
N ASP A 211 -35.75 -5.84 13.80
CA ASP A 211 -36.80 -5.28 12.93
C ASP A 211 -36.32 -4.03 12.17
N VAL A 212 -35.70 -3.08 12.88
CA VAL A 212 -35.20 -1.84 12.27
C VAL A 212 -34.04 -2.13 11.30
N GLN A 213 -33.16 -3.07 11.66
CA GLN A 213 -32.08 -3.50 10.77
C GLN A 213 -32.63 -4.18 9.50
N ARG A 214 -33.68 -4.99 9.64
CA ARG A 214 -34.36 -5.66 8.52
C ARG A 214 -34.99 -4.64 7.57
N GLU A 215 -35.71 -3.65 8.09
CA GLU A 215 -36.32 -2.59 7.27
C GLU A 215 -35.28 -1.81 6.46
N ASP A 216 -34.13 -1.52 7.06
CA ASP A 216 -33.00 -0.84 6.40
C ASP A 216 -32.42 -1.70 5.27
N LEU A 217 -32.22 -3.00 5.49
CA LEU A 217 -31.75 -3.93 4.45
C LEU A 217 -32.76 -4.07 3.30
N ILE A 218 -34.07 -4.10 3.59
CA ILE A 218 -35.12 -4.11 2.56
C ILE A 218 -35.06 -2.82 1.74
N ALA A 219 -34.93 -1.66 2.38
CA ALA A 219 -34.81 -0.37 1.70
C ALA A 219 -33.55 -0.30 0.80
N GLN A 220 -32.48 -1.01 1.17
CA GLN A 220 -31.25 -1.15 0.38
C GLN A 220 -31.35 -2.22 -0.74
N GLY A 221 -32.47 -2.94 -0.86
CA GLY A 221 -32.65 -4.02 -1.84
C GLY A 221 -31.96 -5.33 -1.48
N LYS A 222 -31.47 -5.48 -0.24
CA LYS A 222 -30.75 -6.67 0.25
C LYS A 222 -31.71 -7.68 0.90
N LEU A 223 -32.63 -8.20 0.10
CA LEU A 223 -33.74 -9.02 0.58
C LEU A 223 -33.30 -10.30 1.30
N GLU A 224 -32.25 -10.96 0.81
CA GLU A 224 -31.73 -12.19 1.41
C GLU A 224 -31.09 -11.94 2.79
N GLU A 225 -30.34 -10.84 2.94
CA GLU A 225 -29.76 -10.46 4.23
C GLU A 225 -30.86 -10.04 5.22
N ALA A 226 -31.91 -9.37 4.73
CA ALA A 226 -33.06 -8.98 5.54
C ALA A 226 -33.82 -10.19 6.11
N GLN A 227 -33.92 -11.28 5.33
CA GLN A 227 -34.59 -12.52 5.77
C GLN A 227 -33.90 -13.15 6.97
N LEU A 228 -32.57 -13.03 7.10
CA LEU A 228 -31.82 -13.54 8.26
C LEU A 228 -32.14 -12.80 9.56
N LEU A 229 -32.68 -11.58 9.47
CA LEU A 229 -33.07 -10.77 10.62
C LEU A 229 -34.56 -10.90 10.97
N ASP A 230 -35.35 -11.60 10.16
CA ASP A 230 -36.77 -11.88 10.37
C ASP A 230 -36.96 -13.00 11.41
N ARG A 231 -36.59 -12.70 12.66
CA ARG A 231 -36.59 -13.67 13.76
C ARG A 231 -36.75 -13.00 15.11
N THR A 232 -37.22 -13.77 16.09
CA THR A 232 -37.31 -13.30 17.47
C THR A 232 -35.91 -13.18 18.08
N PRO A 233 -35.52 -12.03 18.66
CA PRO A 233 -34.23 -11.88 19.33
C PRO A 233 -34.06 -12.89 20.48
N ALA A 234 -32.89 -13.52 20.57
CA ALA A 234 -32.61 -14.46 21.65
C ALA A 234 -32.82 -13.83 23.04
N PRO A 235 -33.57 -14.50 23.94
CA PRO A 235 -33.76 -14.02 25.30
C PRO A 235 -32.47 -14.18 26.13
N HIS A 236 -32.28 -13.30 27.12
CA HIS A 236 -31.17 -13.45 28.06
C HIS A 236 -31.48 -14.56 29.08
N LEU A 237 -30.72 -15.65 29.04
CA LEU A 237 -30.89 -16.81 29.93
C LEU A 237 -30.47 -16.59 31.39
N GLY A 238 -29.93 -15.41 31.74
CA GLY A 238 -29.64 -15.02 33.11
C GLY A 238 -28.70 -15.99 33.85
N LYS A 239 -28.92 -16.26 35.14
CA LYS A 239 -28.10 -17.22 35.92
C LYS A 239 -28.51 -18.68 35.70
N ALA A 240 -29.58 -18.95 34.94
CA ALA A 240 -30.16 -20.29 34.82
C ALA A 240 -29.18 -21.30 34.20
N TYR A 241 -28.38 -20.88 33.22
CA TYR A 241 -27.38 -21.73 32.57
C TYR A 241 -26.22 -22.15 33.49
N LYS A 242 -26.08 -21.56 34.69
CA LYS A 242 -25.09 -22.01 35.68
C LYS A 242 -25.49 -23.31 36.39
N ASN A 243 -26.78 -23.70 36.30
CA ASN A 243 -27.23 -24.99 36.80
C ASN A 243 -26.87 -26.07 35.76
N PRO A 244 -26.10 -27.11 36.14
CA PRO A 244 -25.69 -28.17 35.21
C PRO A 244 -26.87 -28.84 34.48
N LYS A 245 -28.00 -29.06 35.15
CA LYS A 245 -29.19 -29.68 34.53
C LYS A 245 -29.85 -28.78 33.49
N THR A 246 -29.93 -27.47 33.78
CA THR A 246 -30.46 -26.51 32.82
C THR A 246 -29.51 -26.34 31.64
N MET A 247 -28.20 -26.36 31.88
CA MET A 247 -27.18 -26.32 30.82
C MET A 247 -27.30 -27.51 29.87
N GLU A 248 -27.48 -28.72 30.40
CA GLU A 248 -27.72 -29.93 29.62
C GLU A 248 -28.97 -29.80 28.74
N LYS A 249 -30.09 -29.30 29.29
CA LYS A 249 -31.31 -29.02 28.51
C LYS A 249 -31.07 -28.03 27.37
N ILE A 250 -30.31 -26.96 27.62
CA ILE A 250 -29.98 -25.96 26.60
C ILE A 250 -29.13 -26.59 25.48
N MET A 251 -28.12 -27.38 25.84
CA MET A 251 -27.26 -28.08 24.87
C MET A 251 -28.07 -29.06 24.02
N MET A 252 -28.96 -29.85 24.63
CA MET A 252 -29.85 -30.77 23.92
C MET A 252 -30.79 -30.04 22.95
N ALA A 253 -31.31 -28.87 23.33
CA ALA A 253 -32.15 -28.06 22.45
C ALA A 253 -31.36 -27.52 21.25
N ILE A 254 -30.11 -27.06 21.46
CA ILE A 254 -29.21 -26.61 20.38
C ILE A 254 -28.91 -27.78 19.42
N GLU A 255 -28.55 -28.95 19.96
CA GLU A 255 -28.23 -30.13 19.16
C GLU A 255 -29.45 -30.64 18.37
N LYS A 256 -30.64 -30.60 18.98
CA LYS A 256 -31.90 -30.94 18.29
C LYS A 256 -32.12 -30.04 17.09
N GLU A 257 -31.93 -28.72 17.24
CA GLU A 257 -32.12 -27.78 16.14
C GLU A 257 -31.06 -27.97 15.03
N ASP A 258 -29.79 -28.18 15.40
CA ASP A 258 -28.69 -28.44 14.45
C ASP A 258 -28.97 -29.67 13.57
N ARG A 259 -29.51 -30.74 14.18
CA ARG A 259 -29.92 -31.95 13.46
C ARG A 259 -31.11 -31.72 12.52
N ILE A 260 -32.04 -30.84 12.88
CA ILE A 260 -33.20 -30.51 12.05
C ILE A 260 -32.74 -29.76 10.80
N SER A 261 -31.80 -28.81 10.94
CA SER A 261 -31.26 -28.07 9.79
C SER A 261 -30.43 -28.92 8.83
N ASP A 262 -29.76 -29.98 9.31
CA ASP A 262 -28.94 -30.86 8.47
C ASP A 262 -29.77 -31.91 7.68
N ALA A 263 -31.08 -32.01 7.92
CA ALA A 263 -31.95 -33.00 7.27
C ALA A 263 -32.41 -32.52 5.87
N PRO A 264 -32.08 -33.22 4.76
CA PRO A 264 -32.32 -32.71 3.39
C PRO A 264 -33.79 -32.66 2.94
N ASN A 265 -34.73 -33.17 3.75
CA ASN A 265 -36.16 -33.30 3.44
C ASN A 265 -36.99 -33.34 4.76
N ALA A 266 -36.82 -32.36 5.64
CA ALA A 266 -37.87 -32.12 6.63
C ALA A 266 -39.03 -31.45 5.89
N ASP A 267 -40.17 -32.15 5.75
CA ASP A 267 -41.42 -31.55 5.31
C ASP A 267 -41.61 -30.22 6.05
N ASP A 268 -42.03 -29.18 5.32
CA ASP A 268 -42.49 -27.87 5.83
C ASP A 268 -43.73 -27.99 6.77
N SER A 269 -44.10 -29.22 7.14
CA SER A 269 -44.88 -29.51 8.33
C SER A 269 -43.93 -29.69 9.52
N GLY A 270 -43.29 -28.59 9.93
CA GLY A 270 -42.94 -28.46 11.32
C GLY A 270 -44.23 -28.64 12.10
N ASP A 271 -44.42 -29.81 12.73
CA ASP A 271 -45.33 -29.94 13.86
C ASP A 271 -44.88 -28.87 14.84
N VAL A 272 -45.50 -27.69 14.74
CA VAL A 272 -45.52 -26.69 15.80
C VAL A 272 -46.33 -27.35 16.88
N SER A 273 -45.72 -28.33 17.55
CA SER A 273 -46.25 -28.99 18.72
C SER A 273 -46.78 -27.86 19.57
N ASP A 274 -48.08 -27.89 19.84
CA ASP A 274 -48.82 -26.88 20.60
C ASP A 274 -47.99 -26.38 21.80
N ARG A 275 -47.18 -25.33 21.58
CA ARG A 275 -46.23 -24.78 22.57
C ARG A 275 -46.98 -24.07 23.69
N SER A 276 -48.31 -24.05 23.64
CA SER A 276 -49.18 -23.55 24.71
C SER A 276 -49.03 -24.33 26.02
N LYS A 277 -48.43 -25.54 25.99
CA LYS A 277 -48.14 -26.37 27.17
C LYS A 277 -46.71 -26.24 27.70
N GLU A 278 -45.82 -25.53 27.00
CA GLU A 278 -44.43 -25.35 27.43
C GLU A 278 -44.32 -24.28 28.52
N THR A 279 -43.41 -24.50 29.48
CA THR A 279 -43.11 -23.50 30.50
C THR A 279 -42.39 -22.30 29.89
N GLU A 280 -42.46 -21.13 30.55
CA GLU A 280 -41.76 -19.92 30.09
C GLU A 280 -40.23 -20.14 29.95
N GLU A 281 -39.65 -21.02 30.76
CA GLU A 281 -38.24 -21.40 30.67
C GLU A 281 -37.95 -22.25 29.42
N GLU A 282 -38.81 -23.23 29.10
CA GLU A 282 -38.65 -24.08 27.92
C GLU A 282 -38.77 -23.28 26.62
N LEU A 283 -39.74 -22.36 26.55
CA LEU A 283 -39.88 -21.43 25.44
C LEU A 283 -38.62 -20.57 25.24
N LYS A 284 -38.04 -20.04 26.34
CA LYS A 284 -36.80 -19.24 26.27
C LYS A 284 -35.62 -20.07 25.76
N ILE A 285 -35.51 -21.32 26.19
CA ILE A 285 -34.45 -22.24 25.74
C ILE A 285 -34.62 -22.55 24.24
N ALA A 286 -35.84 -22.83 23.78
CA ALA A 286 -36.12 -23.13 22.39
C ALA A 286 -35.83 -21.94 21.46
N ILE A 287 -36.27 -20.72 21.83
CA ILE A 287 -35.96 -19.50 21.08
C ILE A 287 -34.45 -19.24 21.03
N PHE A 288 -33.75 -19.45 22.15
CA PHE A 288 -32.29 -19.32 22.21
C PHE A 288 -31.59 -20.32 21.29
N ALA A 289 -31.99 -21.59 21.31
CA ALA A 289 -31.41 -22.65 20.48
C ALA A 289 -31.58 -22.36 18.98
N ASN A 290 -32.78 -21.96 18.56
CA ASN A 290 -33.05 -21.60 17.18
C ASN A 290 -32.21 -20.38 16.72
N ASP A 291 -32.12 -19.33 17.55
CA ASP A 291 -31.32 -18.16 17.23
C ASP A 291 -29.82 -18.48 17.11
N VAL A 292 -29.29 -19.37 17.97
CA VAL A 292 -27.91 -19.88 17.86
C VAL A 292 -27.69 -20.57 16.52
N MET A 293 -28.60 -21.43 16.09
CA MET A 293 -28.49 -22.15 14.82
C MET A 293 -28.56 -21.19 13.62
N LEU A 294 -29.53 -20.28 13.61
CA LEU A 294 -29.66 -19.26 12.56
C LEU A 294 -28.40 -18.38 12.45
N ARG A 295 -27.73 -18.04 13.56
CA ARG A 295 -26.44 -17.32 13.53
C ARG A 295 -25.30 -18.17 12.95
N LYS A 296 -25.30 -19.49 13.17
CA LYS A 296 -24.32 -20.41 12.59
C LYS A 296 -24.49 -20.47 11.06
N ILE A 297 -25.70 -20.74 10.57
CA ILE A 297 -26.02 -20.76 9.13
C ILE A 297 -25.68 -19.43 8.46
N ALA A 298 -26.07 -18.30 9.06
CA ALA A 298 -25.78 -16.97 8.52
C ALA A 298 -24.27 -16.73 8.32
N ARG A 299 -23.42 -17.22 9.24
CA ARG A 299 -21.96 -17.12 9.11
C ARG A 299 -21.43 -17.95 7.95
N GLU A 300 -21.90 -19.18 7.81
CA GLU A 300 -21.47 -20.09 6.75
C GLU A 300 -21.83 -19.51 5.37
N ILE A 301 -23.05 -19.01 5.22
CA ILE A 301 -23.51 -18.33 3.99
C ILE A 301 -22.62 -17.13 3.67
N GLN A 302 -22.30 -16.28 4.66
CA GLN A 302 -21.43 -15.13 4.46
C GLN A 302 -20.02 -15.54 4.03
N SER A 303 -19.44 -16.58 4.66
CA SER A 303 -18.11 -17.08 4.28
C SER A 303 -18.07 -17.68 2.88
N GLU A 304 -19.09 -18.45 2.49
CA GLU A 304 -19.16 -19.03 1.14
C GLU A 304 -19.33 -17.95 0.06
N ARG A 305 -20.14 -16.91 0.32
CA ARG A 305 -20.28 -15.77 -0.60
C ARG A 305 -18.95 -15.04 -0.80
N ALA A 306 -18.21 -14.79 0.27
CA ALA A 306 -16.90 -14.15 0.19
C ALA A 306 -15.89 -15.03 -0.57
N ARG A 307 -15.91 -16.35 -0.37
CA ARG A 307 -15.07 -17.30 -1.12
C ARG A 307 -15.39 -17.24 -2.61
N LEU A 308 -16.65 -17.38 -2.98
CA LEU A 308 -17.10 -17.33 -4.38
C LEU A 308 -16.74 -16.01 -5.06
N GLN A 309 -16.92 -14.87 -4.38
CA GLN A 309 -16.53 -13.57 -4.93
C GLN A 309 -15.02 -13.46 -5.20
N ASN A 310 -14.20 -14.00 -4.30
CA ASN A 310 -12.75 -14.04 -4.49
C ASN A 310 -12.37 -14.97 -5.66
N GLU A 311 -12.97 -16.16 -5.74
CA GLU A 311 -12.78 -17.10 -6.86
C GLU A 311 -13.13 -16.44 -8.21
N TYR A 312 -14.31 -15.82 -8.33
CA TYR A 312 -14.71 -15.09 -9.53
C TYR A 312 -13.73 -13.96 -9.90
N LYS A 313 -13.21 -13.24 -8.91
CA LYS A 313 -12.23 -12.17 -9.14
C LYS A 313 -10.90 -12.74 -9.64
N GLU A 314 -10.42 -13.83 -9.04
CA GLU A 314 -9.21 -14.52 -9.45
C GLU A 314 -9.32 -15.07 -10.87
N GLU A 315 -10.44 -15.72 -11.21
CA GLU A 315 -10.70 -16.22 -12.57
C GLU A 315 -10.72 -15.08 -13.60
N ARG A 316 -11.39 -13.97 -13.28
CA ARG A 316 -11.42 -12.79 -14.16
C ARG A 316 -10.03 -12.20 -14.37
N ASP A 317 -9.26 -12.04 -13.30
CA ASP A 317 -7.91 -11.50 -13.35
C ASP A 317 -6.96 -12.46 -14.11
N ALA A 318 -7.17 -13.78 -13.99
CA ALA A 318 -6.44 -14.80 -14.75
C ALA A 318 -6.78 -14.75 -16.25
N GLN A 319 -8.05 -14.61 -16.60
CA GLN A 319 -8.49 -14.45 -17.99
C GLN A 319 -7.94 -13.17 -18.60
N GLU A 320 -7.95 -12.06 -17.86
CA GLU A 320 -7.35 -10.79 -18.29
C GLU A 320 -5.84 -10.93 -18.51
N ALA A 321 -5.12 -11.58 -17.59
CA ALA A 321 -3.70 -11.86 -17.72
C ALA A 321 -3.37 -12.73 -18.95
N ALA A 322 -4.18 -13.76 -19.22
CA ALA A 322 -4.05 -14.58 -20.42
C ALA A 322 -4.25 -13.76 -21.70
N ASN A 323 -5.28 -12.91 -21.73
CA ASN A 323 -5.56 -12.01 -22.86
C ASN A 323 -4.42 -11.02 -23.11
N ILE A 324 -3.80 -10.48 -22.06
CA ILE A 324 -2.61 -9.60 -22.18
C ILE A 324 -1.46 -10.33 -22.86
N LEU A 325 -1.17 -11.57 -22.42
CA LEU A 325 -0.10 -12.37 -22.98
C LEU A 325 -0.38 -12.80 -24.43
N ASP A 326 -1.65 -12.90 -24.81
CA ASP A 326 -2.08 -13.27 -26.16
C ASP A 326 -2.27 -12.11 -27.13
N GLU A 327 -2.20 -10.86 -26.64
CA GLU A 327 -2.38 -9.68 -27.48
C GLU A 327 -1.29 -9.59 -28.57
N PRO A 328 -1.68 -9.43 -29.86
CA PRO A 328 -0.74 -9.33 -30.98
C PRO A 328 0.29 -8.22 -30.78
N TYR A 329 1.52 -8.46 -31.23
CA TYR A 329 2.56 -7.42 -31.25
C TYR A 329 3.41 -7.51 -32.52
N ALA A 330 4.08 -6.41 -32.80
CA ALA A 330 5.05 -6.35 -33.88
C ALA A 330 6.31 -5.64 -33.42
N VAL A 331 7.42 -5.98 -34.06
CA VAL A 331 8.72 -5.34 -33.91
C VAL A 331 9.03 -4.62 -35.21
N THR A 332 9.25 -3.31 -35.11
CA THR A 332 9.49 -2.40 -36.23
C THR A 332 10.96 -1.99 -36.33
N VAL A 333 11.32 -1.32 -37.42
CA VAL A 333 12.64 -0.69 -37.59
C VAL A 333 12.91 0.32 -36.47
N GLU A 334 11.91 1.09 -36.06
CA GLU A 334 11.99 2.03 -34.94
C GLU A 334 12.35 1.34 -33.62
N ASP A 335 11.81 0.15 -33.35
CA ASP A 335 12.13 -0.62 -32.13
C ASP A 335 13.60 -1.04 -32.11
N ILE A 336 14.13 -1.50 -33.25
CA ILE A 336 15.54 -1.87 -33.40
C ILE A 336 16.43 -0.63 -33.29
N ALA A 337 16.08 0.48 -33.94
CA ALA A 337 16.83 1.73 -33.85
C ALA A 337 16.89 2.25 -32.40
N ASN A 338 15.76 2.20 -31.68
CA ASN A 338 15.69 2.55 -30.26
C ASN A 338 16.51 1.62 -29.37
N TYR A 339 16.51 0.31 -29.65
CA TYR A 339 17.37 -0.65 -28.96
C TYR A 339 18.86 -0.35 -29.19
N CYS A 340 19.26 -0.07 -30.45
CA CYS A 340 20.63 0.30 -30.80
C CYS A 340 21.05 1.59 -30.09
N ALA A 341 20.22 2.63 -30.08
CA ALA A 341 20.50 3.88 -29.37
C ALA A 341 20.69 3.67 -27.86
N LYS A 342 19.84 2.82 -27.23
CA LYS A 342 20.00 2.47 -25.81
C LYS A 342 21.31 1.72 -25.55
N LYS A 343 21.65 0.73 -26.38
CA LYS A 343 22.90 -0.03 -26.24
C LYS A 343 24.13 0.84 -26.46
N GLU A 344 24.12 1.69 -27.48
CA GLU A 344 25.16 2.69 -27.73
C GLU A 344 25.41 3.53 -26.47
N ALA A 345 24.36 4.13 -25.89
CA ALA A 345 24.49 4.96 -24.69
C ALA A 345 25.06 4.19 -23.48
N VAL A 346 24.65 2.92 -23.29
CA VAL A 346 25.19 2.06 -22.22
C VAL A 346 26.68 1.81 -22.41
N TYR A 347 27.09 1.45 -23.63
CA TYR A 347 28.51 1.17 -23.93
C TYR A 347 29.37 2.43 -23.90
N ARG A 348 28.88 3.59 -24.34
CA ARG A 348 29.59 4.88 -24.19
C ARG A 348 29.85 5.19 -22.71
N LYS A 349 28.84 5.10 -21.85
CA LYS A 349 29.00 5.31 -20.40
C LYS A 349 30.00 4.33 -19.77
N LEU A 350 29.97 3.07 -20.20
CA LEU A 350 30.96 2.08 -19.75
C LEU A 350 32.36 2.45 -20.21
N ALA A 351 32.53 2.85 -21.47
CA ALA A 351 33.82 3.27 -22.02
C ALA A 351 34.39 4.47 -21.25
N ASP A 352 33.57 5.51 -20.99
CA ASP A 352 33.97 6.69 -20.23
C ASP A 352 34.38 6.34 -18.79
N ARG A 353 33.63 5.46 -18.15
CA ARG A 353 33.92 4.99 -16.78
C ARG A 353 35.26 4.27 -16.70
N GLU A 354 35.52 3.35 -17.62
CA GLU A 354 36.77 2.59 -17.63
C GLU A 354 37.97 3.47 -18.02
N LEU A 355 37.79 4.43 -18.93
CA LEU A 355 38.83 5.42 -19.28
C LEU A 355 39.16 6.33 -18.10
N ALA A 356 38.16 6.83 -17.37
CA ALA A 356 38.38 7.65 -16.19
C ALA A 356 39.15 6.90 -15.10
N ARG A 357 38.85 5.60 -14.90
CA ARG A 357 39.59 4.73 -13.98
C ARG A 357 41.03 4.50 -14.44
N TYR A 358 41.22 4.19 -15.71
CA TYR A 358 42.54 4.04 -16.32
C TYR A 358 43.39 5.30 -16.12
N ASN A 359 42.87 6.48 -16.49
CA ASN A 359 43.59 7.75 -16.38
C ASN A 359 43.95 8.09 -14.93
N ARG A 360 43.06 7.82 -13.97
CA ARG A 360 43.33 8.04 -12.53
C ARG A 360 44.46 7.14 -12.04
N LEU A 361 44.43 5.85 -12.36
CA LEU A 361 45.47 4.90 -11.95
C LEU A 361 46.79 5.16 -12.67
N ARG A 362 46.75 5.49 -13.97
CA ARG A 362 47.96 5.86 -14.72
C ARG A 362 48.63 7.10 -14.15
N LYS A 363 47.84 8.11 -13.77
CA LYS A 363 48.33 9.30 -13.07
C LYS A 363 48.88 8.97 -11.69
N ALA A 364 48.27 8.06 -10.95
CA ALA A 364 48.76 7.63 -9.63
C ALA A 364 50.03 6.77 -9.72
N ALA A 365 50.21 6.04 -10.82
CA ALA A 365 51.37 5.22 -11.12
C ALA A 365 52.55 6.00 -11.74
N ASP A 366 52.36 7.29 -12.06
CA ASP A 366 53.42 8.17 -12.53
C ASP A 366 54.53 8.30 -11.46
N GLU A 367 55.79 8.06 -11.85
CA GLU A 367 56.91 8.04 -10.91
C GLU A 367 57.10 9.38 -10.19
N GLY A 368 56.84 10.49 -10.87
CA GLY A 368 56.87 11.83 -10.29
C GLY A 368 55.80 12.02 -9.21
N GLN A 369 54.58 11.52 -9.45
CA GLN A 369 53.50 11.56 -8.47
C GLN A 369 53.76 10.64 -7.27
N ILE A 370 54.27 9.43 -7.49
CA ILE A 370 54.64 8.50 -6.41
C ILE A 370 55.71 9.14 -5.53
N ARG A 371 56.77 9.68 -6.13
CA ARG A 371 57.85 10.35 -5.39
C ARG A 371 57.34 11.56 -4.61
N ALA A 372 56.49 12.39 -5.23
CA ALA A 372 55.89 13.55 -4.57
C ALA A 372 54.95 13.15 -3.42
N ALA A 373 54.24 12.03 -3.52
CA ALA A 373 53.39 11.49 -2.46
C ALA A 373 54.21 10.86 -1.32
N ALA A 374 55.31 10.18 -1.63
CA ALA A 374 56.23 9.61 -0.64
C ALA A 374 56.89 10.72 0.20
N ILE A 375 57.40 11.77 -0.44
CA ILE A 375 57.94 12.96 0.23
C ILE A 375 56.90 13.59 1.17
N ASP A 376 55.66 13.72 0.69
CA ASP A 376 54.58 14.31 1.47
C ASP A 376 54.24 13.46 2.71
N ARG A 377 54.28 12.12 2.60
CA ARG A 377 54.09 11.21 3.74
C ARG A 377 55.22 11.32 4.76
N ILE A 378 56.48 11.41 4.32
CA ILE A 378 57.63 11.52 5.24
C ILE A 378 57.55 12.81 6.06
N PHE A 379 57.14 13.91 5.43
CA PHE A 379 56.98 15.21 6.09
C PHE A 379 55.58 15.46 6.64
N ASN A 380 54.70 14.45 6.71
CA ASN A 380 53.33 14.57 7.23
C ASN A 380 52.54 15.74 6.61
N GLY A 381 52.70 15.97 5.29
CA GLY A 381 52.00 17.05 4.58
C GLY A 381 52.60 18.45 4.72
N THR A 382 53.56 18.64 5.63
CA THR A 382 54.09 19.97 5.98
C THR A 382 54.96 20.56 4.88
N TYR A 383 55.75 19.75 4.17
CA TYR A 383 56.57 20.21 3.03
C TYR A 383 55.71 20.74 1.89
N ARG A 384 54.69 19.98 1.46
CA ARG A 384 53.77 20.42 0.40
C ARG A 384 52.95 21.64 0.82
N LYS A 385 52.55 21.72 2.10
CA LYS A 385 51.89 22.91 2.65
C LYS A 385 52.81 24.12 2.59
N ALA A 386 54.05 24.01 3.06
CA ALA A 386 55.03 25.10 3.03
C ALA A 386 55.31 25.57 1.59
N MET A 387 55.44 24.65 0.63
CA MET A 387 55.61 25.00 -0.79
C MET A 387 54.40 25.77 -1.36
N ARG A 388 53.18 25.36 -1.02
CA ARG A 388 51.95 26.08 -1.43
C ARG A 388 51.86 27.46 -0.78
N ASP A 389 52.10 27.54 0.53
CA ASP A 389 52.04 28.79 1.29
C ASP A 389 53.12 29.77 0.81
N TYR A 390 54.32 29.27 0.46
CA TYR A 390 55.40 30.08 -0.11
C TYR A 390 55.04 30.66 -1.48
N ALA A 391 54.45 29.84 -2.36
CA ALA A 391 53.97 30.29 -3.67
C ALA A 391 52.84 31.33 -3.54
N ALA A 392 51.90 31.11 -2.62
CA ALA A 392 50.83 32.05 -2.32
C ALA A 392 51.38 33.39 -1.77
N ALA A 393 52.30 33.34 -0.80
CA ALA A 393 52.96 34.51 -0.24
C ALA A 393 53.77 35.28 -1.30
N THR A 394 54.43 34.58 -2.22
CA THR A 394 55.17 35.20 -3.33
C THR A 394 54.22 35.95 -4.27
N LYS A 395 53.11 35.33 -4.67
CA LYS A 395 52.09 35.97 -5.51
C LYS A 395 51.42 37.18 -4.81
N ALA A 396 51.15 37.05 -3.51
CA ALA A 396 50.60 38.13 -2.70
C ALA A 396 51.58 39.31 -2.57
N LEU A 397 52.88 39.02 -2.36
CA LEU A 397 53.94 40.02 -2.29
C LEU A 397 54.13 40.77 -3.61
N GLU A 398 54.13 40.06 -4.75
CA GLU A 398 54.17 40.70 -6.08
C GLU A 398 53.01 41.68 -6.27
N THR A 399 51.82 41.29 -5.81
CA THR A 399 50.62 42.12 -5.88
C THR A 399 50.74 43.35 -4.96
N ALA A 400 51.20 43.17 -3.72
CA ALA A 400 51.41 44.26 -2.76
C ALA A 400 52.48 45.25 -3.24
N ASN A 401 53.58 44.77 -3.81
CA ASN A 401 54.63 45.62 -4.40
C ASN A 401 54.10 46.45 -5.59
N LYS A 402 53.24 45.87 -6.44
CA LYS A 402 52.57 46.63 -7.51
C LYS A 402 51.68 47.74 -6.94
N LYS A 403 50.95 47.49 -5.86
CA LYS A 403 50.12 48.49 -5.18
C LYS A 403 50.94 49.62 -4.57
N VAL A 404 52.08 49.32 -3.94
CA VAL A 404 53.00 50.35 -3.42
C VAL A 404 53.51 51.24 -4.54
N ARG A 405 53.98 50.65 -5.66
CA ARG A 405 54.42 51.43 -6.84
C ARG A 405 53.31 52.34 -7.38
N ALA A 406 52.11 51.81 -7.54
CA ALA A 406 50.95 52.59 -8.01
C ALA A 406 50.56 53.73 -7.04
N ALA A 407 50.67 53.52 -5.72
CA ALA A 407 50.40 54.57 -4.73
C ALA A 407 51.50 55.66 -4.73
N GLN A 408 52.76 55.27 -4.92
CA GLN A 408 53.90 56.19 -5.08
C GLN A 408 53.76 57.05 -6.35
N GLU A 409 53.36 56.47 -7.47
CA GLU A 409 53.06 57.19 -8.72
C GLU A 409 51.94 58.23 -8.55
N ARG A 410 50.94 57.92 -7.71
CA ARG A 410 49.82 58.82 -7.36
C ARG A 410 50.16 59.86 -6.29
N LYS A 411 51.39 59.83 -5.75
CA LYS A 411 51.85 60.66 -4.61
C LYS A 411 51.00 60.48 -3.33
N ASP A 412 50.31 59.37 -3.18
CA ASP A 412 49.53 59.04 -1.98
C ASP A 412 50.44 58.34 -0.96
N HIS A 413 51.10 59.16 -0.15
CA HIS A 413 52.09 58.70 0.81
C HIS A 413 51.46 57.87 1.94
N ALA A 414 50.20 58.15 2.31
CA ALA A 414 49.49 57.42 3.36
C ALA A 414 49.13 55.99 2.92
N ALA A 415 48.58 55.83 1.70
CA ALA A 415 48.25 54.52 1.15
C ALA A 415 49.50 53.69 0.82
N ALA A 416 50.57 54.33 0.35
CA ALA A 416 51.86 53.68 0.14
C ALA A 416 52.44 53.16 1.46
N LEU A 417 52.45 53.97 2.52
CA LEU A 417 52.96 53.57 3.84
C LEU A 417 52.12 52.44 4.48
N ALA A 418 50.79 52.50 4.33
CA ALA A 418 49.88 51.46 4.82
C ALA A 418 50.16 50.10 4.14
N THR A 419 50.28 50.09 2.81
CA THR A 419 50.54 48.85 2.04
C THR A 419 51.98 48.34 2.25
N MET A 420 52.92 49.23 2.59
CA MET A 420 54.31 48.87 2.87
C MET A 420 54.45 48.02 4.14
N ARG A 421 53.53 48.16 5.11
CA ARG A 421 53.44 47.26 6.28
C ARG A 421 53.12 45.83 5.85
N ASP A 422 52.16 45.65 4.94
CA ASP A 422 51.78 44.35 4.40
C ASP A 422 52.93 43.72 3.57
N VAL A 423 53.63 44.53 2.77
CA VAL A 423 54.84 44.08 2.04
C VAL A 423 55.90 43.56 2.99
N ASN A 424 56.16 44.27 4.08
CA ASN A 424 57.14 43.84 5.09
C ASN A 424 56.71 42.55 5.78
N GLN A 425 55.44 42.43 6.16
CA GLN A 425 54.90 41.21 6.78
C GLN A 425 54.95 40.01 5.82
N LEU A 426 54.54 40.18 4.55
CA LEU A 426 54.60 39.14 3.53
C LEU A 426 56.05 38.73 3.20
N ASN A 427 56.99 39.68 3.18
CA ASN A 427 58.41 39.39 3.05
C ASN A 427 58.94 38.57 4.22
N MET A 428 58.58 38.92 5.46
CA MET A 428 58.94 38.14 6.65
C MET A 428 58.36 36.72 6.59
N GLN A 429 57.06 36.59 6.29
CA GLN A 429 56.39 35.29 6.14
C GLN A 429 57.03 34.43 5.05
N ARG A 430 57.28 35.00 3.86
CA ARG A 430 57.98 34.32 2.76
C ARG A 430 59.39 33.91 3.16
N GLY A 431 60.10 34.74 3.92
CA GLY A 431 61.44 34.44 4.44
C GLY A 431 61.44 33.26 5.41
N VAL A 432 60.48 33.22 6.35
CA VAL A 432 60.31 32.10 7.30
C VAL A 432 59.98 30.80 6.55
N LEU A 433 59.00 30.84 5.64
CA LEU A 433 58.63 29.68 4.80
C LEU A 433 59.80 29.21 3.92
N GLY A 434 60.58 30.14 3.36
CA GLY A 434 61.77 29.83 2.58
C GLY A 434 62.85 29.12 3.40
N LYS A 435 63.09 29.56 4.64
CA LYS A 435 64.00 28.88 5.58
C LYS A 435 63.50 27.47 5.93
N GLN A 436 62.20 27.31 6.16
CA GLN A 436 61.59 26.00 6.41
C GLN A 436 61.74 25.06 5.19
N ILE A 437 61.48 25.53 3.98
CA ILE A 437 61.68 24.76 2.74
C ILE A 437 63.15 24.37 2.55
N ALA A 438 64.09 25.29 2.84
CA ALA A 438 65.52 25.00 2.77
C ALA A 438 65.93 23.92 3.78
N ALA A 439 65.38 23.93 5.00
CA ALA A 439 65.60 22.89 6.00
C ALA A 439 65.10 21.53 5.50
N PHE A 440 63.89 21.45 4.95
CA PHE A 440 63.37 20.22 4.34
C PHE A 440 64.25 19.72 3.19
N LYS A 441 64.72 20.60 2.30
CA LYS A 441 65.63 20.23 1.20
C LYS A 441 66.97 19.70 1.69
N LYS A 442 67.50 20.26 2.79
CA LYS A 442 68.73 19.77 3.42
C LYS A 442 68.53 18.37 4.01
N GLU A 443 67.39 18.13 4.65
CA GLU A 443 67.01 16.80 5.14
C GLU A 443 66.84 15.79 3.99
N MET A 444 66.28 16.22 2.85
CA MET A 444 66.15 15.36 1.66
C MET A 444 67.49 14.90 1.05
N GLN A 445 68.59 15.56 1.37
CA GLN A 445 69.94 15.22 0.86
C GLN A 445 70.64 14.17 1.73
N THR A 446 70.09 13.79 2.88
CA THR A 446 70.74 12.82 3.76
C THR A 446 70.55 11.37 3.27
N PRO A 447 71.53 10.48 3.51
CA PRO A 447 71.40 9.06 3.18
C PRO A 447 70.21 8.40 3.88
N GLU A 448 69.91 8.77 5.12
CA GLU A 448 68.78 8.23 5.90
C GLU A 448 67.44 8.62 5.26
N PHE A 449 67.31 9.84 4.73
CA PHE A 449 66.11 10.26 4.03
C PHE A 449 65.94 9.50 2.72
N ALA A 450 67.02 9.27 1.96
CA ALA A 450 66.96 8.50 0.73
C ALA A 450 66.43 7.06 0.97
N GLN A 451 66.88 6.41 2.04
CA GLN A 451 66.37 5.08 2.44
C GLN A 451 64.88 5.13 2.83
N LYS A 452 64.46 6.12 3.63
CA LYS A 452 63.04 6.32 3.99
C LYS A 452 62.18 6.60 2.75
N LEU A 453 62.69 7.41 1.84
CA LEU A 453 62.02 7.75 0.58
C LEU A 453 61.78 6.50 -0.26
N GLU A 454 62.79 5.66 -0.45
CA GLU A 454 62.65 4.43 -1.23
C GLU A 454 61.66 3.45 -0.57
N ALA A 455 61.73 3.28 0.76
CA ALA A 455 60.78 2.45 1.49
C ALA A 455 59.32 2.93 1.35
N HIS A 456 59.09 4.25 1.37
CA HIS A 456 57.76 4.81 1.16
C HIS A 456 57.29 4.75 -0.30
N ILE A 457 58.21 4.92 -1.27
CA ILE A 457 57.93 4.70 -2.70
C ILE A 457 57.49 3.27 -2.93
N GLN A 458 58.22 2.28 -2.39
CA GLN A 458 57.86 0.87 -2.52
C GLN A 458 56.49 0.58 -1.88
N LYS A 459 56.24 1.06 -0.65
CA LYS A 459 54.92 0.93 -0.02
C LYS A 459 53.78 1.53 -0.85
N ILE A 460 54.00 2.63 -1.56
CA ILE A 460 52.99 3.21 -2.47
C ILE A 460 52.81 2.30 -3.69
N LYS A 461 53.89 1.83 -4.30
CA LYS A 461 53.86 0.89 -5.44
C LYS A 461 53.11 -0.41 -5.08
N ASP A 462 53.32 -0.94 -3.88
CA ASP A 462 52.65 -2.16 -3.39
C ASP A 462 51.13 -1.97 -3.22
N THR A 463 50.66 -0.73 -2.99
CA THR A 463 49.22 -0.41 -2.93
C THR A 463 48.58 -0.18 -4.29
N LEU A 464 49.38 0.02 -5.34
CA LEU A 464 48.85 0.22 -6.69
C LEU A 464 48.53 -1.12 -7.33
N PRO A 465 47.43 -1.21 -8.11
CA PRO A 465 47.17 -2.39 -8.91
C PRO A 465 48.34 -2.65 -9.88
N PRO A 466 48.67 -3.92 -10.17
CA PRO A 466 49.73 -4.22 -11.12
C PRO A 466 49.40 -3.71 -12.53
N GLU A 467 50.42 -3.46 -13.33
CA GLU A 467 50.29 -2.81 -14.65
C GLU A 467 49.35 -3.58 -15.60
N ASN A 468 49.29 -4.90 -15.50
CA ASN A 468 48.37 -5.72 -16.29
C ASN A 468 46.88 -5.41 -16.01
N VAL A 469 46.53 -5.07 -14.75
CA VAL A 469 45.18 -4.66 -14.34
C VAL A 469 44.87 -3.27 -14.88
N ILE A 470 45.83 -2.34 -14.82
CA ILE A 470 45.69 -0.99 -15.40
C ILE A 470 45.48 -1.10 -16.92
N ALA A 471 46.31 -1.89 -17.61
CA ALA A 471 46.17 -2.16 -19.05
C ALA A 471 44.85 -2.88 -19.39
N GLN A 472 44.32 -3.71 -18.48
CA GLN A 472 43.00 -4.33 -18.65
C GLN A 472 41.87 -3.31 -18.67
N LEU A 473 41.94 -2.23 -17.88
CA LEU A 473 40.94 -1.15 -17.92
C LEU A 473 40.93 -0.44 -19.27
N HIS A 474 42.11 -0.15 -19.84
CA HIS A 474 42.19 0.42 -21.18
C HIS A 474 41.61 -0.53 -22.24
N ARG A 475 41.94 -1.83 -22.17
CA ARG A 475 41.35 -2.85 -23.03
C ARG A 475 39.82 -2.91 -22.92
N LYS A 476 39.26 -2.81 -21.69
CA LYS A 476 37.81 -2.73 -21.46
C LYS A 476 37.20 -1.46 -22.05
N HIS A 477 37.85 -0.31 -21.88
CA HIS A 477 37.44 0.95 -22.52
C HIS A 477 37.37 0.80 -24.05
N THR A 478 38.45 0.34 -24.68
CA THR A 478 38.51 0.17 -26.14
C THR A 478 37.45 -0.82 -26.64
N ALA A 479 37.25 -1.94 -25.92
CA ALA A 479 36.21 -2.91 -26.26
C ALA A 479 34.80 -2.29 -26.16
N ALA A 480 34.50 -1.57 -25.08
CA ALA A 480 33.21 -0.90 -24.90
C ALA A 480 32.98 0.21 -25.94
N HIS A 481 34.01 1.00 -26.25
CA HIS A 481 33.94 2.02 -27.30
C HIS A 481 33.65 1.39 -28.66
N LYS A 482 34.34 0.28 -29.01
CA LYS A 482 34.09 -0.46 -30.24
C LYS A 482 32.65 -0.98 -30.30
N GLU A 483 32.12 -1.52 -29.21
CA GLU A 483 30.71 -1.91 -29.14
C GLU A 483 29.76 -0.74 -29.36
N ALA A 484 30.01 0.43 -28.74
CA ALA A 484 29.19 1.62 -28.96
C ALA A 484 29.14 2.01 -30.45
N GLU A 485 30.29 2.01 -31.13
CA GLU A 485 30.39 2.29 -32.56
C GLU A 485 29.64 1.26 -33.42
N ARG A 486 29.70 -0.04 -33.05
CA ARG A 486 28.92 -1.10 -33.73
C ARG A 486 27.42 -0.77 -33.74
N TYR A 487 26.86 -0.39 -32.60
CA TYR A 487 25.44 -0.02 -32.49
C TYR A 487 25.12 1.33 -33.14
N ALA A 488 26.01 2.32 -33.05
CA ALA A 488 25.83 3.63 -33.71
C ALA A 488 25.76 3.48 -35.23
N ALA A 489 26.70 2.73 -35.80
CA ALA A 489 26.75 2.48 -37.23
C ALA A 489 25.54 1.64 -37.73
N MET A 490 25.00 0.74 -36.88
CA MET A 490 23.74 0.03 -37.18
C MET A 490 22.55 0.99 -37.24
N ARG A 491 22.47 1.95 -36.32
CA ARG A 491 21.41 2.98 -36.31
C ARG A 491 21.48 3.85 -37.57
N GLU A 492 22.67 4.27 -37.98
CA GLU A 492 22.88 5.03 -39.20
C GLU A 492 22.41 4.27 -40.45
N ALA A 493 22.74 2.98 -40.53
CA ALA A 493 22.31 2.13 -41.63
C ALA A 493 20.77 1.87 -41.64
N LEU A 494 20.09 2.02 -40.50
CA LEU A 494 18.62 1.95 -40.42
C LEU A 494 17.92 3.28 -40.72
N ALA A 495 18.62 4.41 -40.65
CA ALA A 495 18.05 5.75 -40.83
C ALA A 495 17.28 5.98 -42.15
N PRO A 496 17.69 5.45 -43.32
CA PRO A 496 16.96 5.66 -44.58
C PRO A 496 15.71 4.76 -44.73
N ILE A 497 15.44 3.84 -43.78
CA ILE A 497 14.32 2.91 -43.86
C ILE A 497 13.12 3.49 -43.09
N GLU A 498 11.91 3.33 -43.65
CA GLU A 498 10.64 3.69 -43.00
C GLU A 498 10.57 3.11 -41.57
N ARG A 499 10.39 3.99 -40.57
CA ARG A 499 10.50 3.67 -39.14
C ARG A 499 9.45 2.65 -38.66
N ASP A 500 8.25 2.74 -39.19
CA ASP A 500 7.12 1.86 -38.89
C ASP A 500 7.15 0.53 -39.65
N ARG A 501 8.14 0.33 -40.55
CA ARG A 501 8.30 -0.93 -41.28
C ARG A 501 8.46 -2.09 -40.32
N VAL A 502 7.58 -3.07 -40.46
CA VAL A 502 7.54 -4.26 -39.60
C VAL A 502 8.59 -5.26 -40.02
N LEU A 503 9.33 -5.78 -39.04
CA LEU A 503 10.39 -6.77 -39.20
C LEU A 503 9.95 -8.14 -38.70
N PHE A 504 9.11 -8.16 -37.68
CA PHE A 504 8.53 -9.36 -37.11
C PHE A 504 7.17 -9.01 -36.52
N ALA A 505 6.24 -9.96 -36.58
CA ALA A 505 5.03 -9.86 -35.79
C ALA A 505 4.59 -11.25 -35.35
N ASP A 506 3.89 -11.28 -34.22
CA ASP A 506 3.48 -12.50 -33.54
C ASP A 506 2.01 -12.41 -33.16
N LYS A 507 1.36 -13.58 -33.12
CA LYS A 507 -0.06 -13.73 -32.76
C LYS A 507 -1.03 -12.89 -33.59
N LEU A 508 -0.64 -12.47 -34.79
CA LEU A 508 -1.54 -11.85 -35.75
C LEU A 508 -2.26 -12.92 -36.57
N PRO A 509 -3.58 -12.79 -36.79
CA PRO A 509 -4.29 -13.67 -37.71
C PRO A 509 -3.84 -13.43 -39.16
N LYS A 510 -4.04 -14.43 -40.03
CA LYS A 510 -3.72 -14.34 -41.47
C LYS A 510 -4.65 -13.38 -42.23
N ALA A 511 -5.90 -13.30 -41.80
CA ALA A 511 -6.92 -12.46 -42.40
C ALA A 511 -7.57 -11.55 -41.34
N LEU A 512 -8.08 -10.41 -41.77
CA LEU A 512 -8.75 -9.45 -40.89
C LEU A 512 -10.04 -10.04 -40.33
N THR A 513 -10.16 -10.08 -39.00
CA THR A 513 -11.37 -10.55 -38.31
C THR A 513 -12.02 -9.44 -37.48
N ARG A 514 -13.23 -9.68 -36.97
CA ARG A 514 -13.92 -8.75 -36.06
C ARG A 514 -13.16 -8.54 -34.74
N HIS A 515 -12.30 -9.48 -34.35
CA HIS A 515 -11.49 -9.41 -33.13
C HIS A 515 -10.15 -8.69 -33.34
N SER A 516 -9.74 -8.46 -34.59
CA SER A 516 -8.59 -7.61 -34.89
C SER A 516 -8.80 -6.19 -34.35
N ARG A 517 -7.71 -5.48 -34.05
CA ARG A 517 -7.77 -4.12 -33.48
C ARG A 517 -7.06 -3.12 -34.38
N ILE A 518 -7.78 -2.11 -34.85
CA ILE A 518 -7.18 -0.97 -35.56
C ILE A 518 -6.25 -0.24 -34.60
N ASP A 519 -5.01 -0.03 -35.05
CA ASP A 519 -3.90 0.54 -34.27
C ASP A 519 -3.59 -0.20 -32.96
N GLY A 520 -4.07 -1.43 -32.81
CA GLY A 520 -3.97 -2.19 -31.57
C GLY A 520 -4.84 -1.65 -30.43
N GLU A 521 -5.82 -0.78 -30.72
CA GLU A 521 -6.70 -0.16 -29.74
C GLU A 521 -8.15 -0.54 -29.98
N THR A 522 -8.69 -0.20 -31.16
CA THR A 522 -10.13 -0.27 -31.45
C THR A 522 -10.49 -1.61 -32.09
N PRO A 523 -11.28 -2.49 -31.43
CA PRO A 523 -11.75 -3.72 -32.05
C PRO A 523 -12.57 -3.42 -33.31
N VAL A 524 -12.25 -4.10 -34.40
CA VAL A 524 -12.92 -3.93 -35.70
C VAL A 524 -14.42 -4.19 -35.59
N GLY A 525 -14.83 -5.18 -34.79
CA GLY A 525 -16.24 -5.48 -34.55
C GLY A 525 -17.04 -4.39 -33.83
N LYS A 526 -16.38 -3.36 -33.27
CA LYS A 526 -17.05 -2.18 -32.71
C LYS A 526 -17.24 -1.05 -33.73
N LEU A 527 -16.67 -1.18 -34.93
CA LEU A 527 -16.82 -0.20 -35.99
C LEU A 527 -18.13 -0.44 -36.77
N PRO A 528 -18.74 0.61 -37.36
CA PRO A 528 -19.90 0.44 -38.23
C PRO A 528 -19.57 -0.48 -39.39
N MET A 529 -20.37 -1.55 -39.57
CA MET A 529 -20.18 -2.53 -40.64
C MET A 529 -21.21 -2.32 -41.75
N LYS A 530 -20.77 -2.45 -43.01
CA LYS A 530 -21.63 -2.37 -44.20
C LYS A 530 -21.23 -3.45 -45.20
N ALA A 531 -22.24 -4.12 -45.76
CA ALA A 531 -22.04 -5.12 -46.80
C ALA A 531 -22.07 -4.49 -48.19
N PHE A 532 -21.24 -5.00 -49.09
CA PHE A 532 -21.21 -4.64 -50.51
C PHE A 532 -20.62 -5.80 -51.31
N ASP A 533 -21.32 -6.21 -52.38
CA ASP A 533 -20.85 -7.23 -53.33
C ASP A 533 -20.36 -8.54 -52.67
N GLY A 534 -21.11 -9.02 -51.66
CA GLY A 534 -20.77 -10.22 -50.88
C GLY A 534 -19.71 -10.02 -49.80
N ASP A 535 -19.03 -8.87 -49.76
CA ASP A 535 -18.01 -8.52 -48.79
C ASP A 535 -18.56 -7.65 -47.64
N THR A 536 -17.86 -7.66 -46.50
CA THR A 536 -18.18 -6.79 -45.35
C THR A 536 -17.06 -5.80 -45.07
N TYR A 537 -17.41 -4.52 -45.01
CA TYR A 537 -16.50 -3.41 -44.76
C TYR A 537 -16.76 -2.79 -43.38
N ALA A 538 -15.69 -2.63 -42.59
CA ALA A 538 -15.71 -1.86 -41.35
C ALA A 538 -15.24 -0.42 -41.61
N ILE A 539 -16.10 0.55 -41.32
CA ILE A 539 -15.85 1.96 -41.62
C ILE A 539 -14.95 2.58 -40.54
N LEU A 540 -13.81 3.14 -40.96
CA LEU A 540 -12.82 3.77 -40.09
C LEU A 540 -13.13 5.25 -39.83
N SER A 541 -13.67 5.92 -40.85
CA SER A 541 -13.91 7.37 -40.84
C SER A 541 -15.30 7.72 -40.28
N ARG A 542 -15.43 8.91 -39.68
CA ARG A 542 -16.74 9.44 -39.29
C ARG A 542 -17.51 9.85 -40.55
N MET A 543 -18.80 9.51 -40.59
CA MET A 543 -19.70 9.96 -41.65
C MET A 543 -19.74 11.49 -41.76
N PRO A 544 -19.43 12.07 -42.93
CA PRO A 544 -19.60 13.50 -43.17
C PRO A 544 -21.05 13.96 -43.01
N LYS A 545 -21.24 15.21 -42.56
CA LYS A 545 -22.59 15.79 -42.34
C LYS A 545 -23.29 16.21 -43.63
N GLU A 546 -22.53 16.53 -44.68
CA GLU A 546 -23.01 17.08 -45.95
C GLU A 546 -22.57 16.20 -47.13
N GLY A 547 -23.26 16.32 -48.26
CA GLY A 547 -23.06 15.51 -49.46
C GLY A 547 -23.91 14.23 -49.45
N ARG A 548 -24.54 13.92 -50.58
CA ARG A 548 -25.39 12.72 -50.78
C ARG A 548 -24.54 11.45 -50.95
N ILE A 549 -23.51 11.54 -51.78
CA ILE A 549 -22.52 10.48 -52.00
C ILE A 549 -21.23 10.94 -51.33
N VAL A 550 -20.72 10.13 -50.41
CA VAL A 550 -19.51 10.43 -49.64
C VAL A 550 -18.50 9.31 -49.78
N THR A 551 -17.21 9.63 -49.80
CA THR A 551 -16.14 8.64 -49.76
C THR A 551 -15.73 8.42 -48.31
N LEU A 552 -15.73 7.16 -47.87
CA LEU A 552 -15.34 6.76 -46.53
C LEU A 552 -14.14 5.83 -46.58
N GLU A 553 -13.24 5.97 -45.61
CA GLU A 553 -12.17 5.00 -45.39
C GLU A 553 -12.70 3.77 -44.63
N ALA A 554 -12.33 2.58 -45.10
CA ALA A 554 -12.76 1.31 -44.54
C ALA A 554 -11.67 0.24 -44.64
N VAL A 555 -11.89 -0.86 -43.92
CA VAL A 555 -11.15 -2.12 -44.08
C VAL A 555 -12.14 -3.25 -44.37
N LYS A 556 -11.74 -4.20 -45.21
CA LYS A 556 -12.58 -5.35 -45.58
C LYS A 556 -12.27 -6.55 -44.69
N ILE A 557 -13.31 -7.14 -44.11
CA ILE A 557 -13.20 -8.39 -43.33
C ILE A 557 -12.77 -9.51 -44.26
N GLY A 558 -11.82 -10.34 -43.83
CA GLY A 558 -11.24 -11.41 -44.63
C GLY A 558 -10.03 -11.01 -45.47
N ASP A 559 -9.70 -9.71 -45.56
CA ASP A 559 -8.49 -9.28 -46.28
C ASP A 559 -7.21 -9.81 -45.61
N ASP A 560 -6.24 -10.19 -46.45
CA ASP A 560 -4.91 -10.62 -46.02
C ASP A 560 -4.23 -9.57 -45.13
N ILE A 561 -3.81 -10.02 -43.96
CA ILE A 561 -2.91 -9.25 -43.11
C ILE A 561 -1.48 -9.54 -43.58
N ARG A 562 -0.77 -8.48 -43.94
CA ARG A 562 0.67 -8.57 -44.31
C ARG A 562 1.43 -7.62 -43.43
N ARG A 563 2.55 -8.05 -42.83
CA ARG A 563 3.39 -7.16 -42.00
C ARG A 563 2.57 -6.35 -40.97
N GLY A 564 1.64 -7.02 -40.27
CA GLY A 564 0.79 -6.40 -39.24
C GLY A 564 -0.15 -5.27 -39.71
N SER A 565 -0.39 -5.16 -41.01
CA SER A 565 -1.35 -4.19 -41.56
C SER A 565 -2.24 -4.85 -42.61
N VAL A 566 -3.42 -4.28 -42.82
CA VAL A 566 -4.42 -4.71 -43.81
C VAL A 566 -4.60 -3.61 -44.87
N GLN A 567 -5.10 -3.97 -46.06
CA GLN A 567 -5.39 -3.01 -47.12
C GLN A 567 -6.45 -1.99 -46.68
N LYS A 568 -6.20 -0.70 -46.90
CA LYS A 568 -7.23 0.34 -46.77
C LYS A 568 -8.08 0.36 -48.05
N HIS A 569 -9.39 0.50 -47.89
CA HIS A 569 -10.34 0.68 -48.99
C HIS A 569 -11.02 2.04 -48.87
N LEU A 570 -11.28 2.66 -50.02
CA LEU A 570 -12.16 3.81 -50.14
C LEU A 570 -13.51 3.31 -50.65
N VAL A 571 -14.56 3.49 -49.85
CA VAL A 571 -15.92 3.10 -50.21
C VAL A 571 -16.75 4.34 -50.51
N MET A 572 -17.41 4.37 -51.67
CA MET A 572 -18.40 5.40 -51.99
C MET A 572 -19.73 5.00 -51.37
N TYR A 573 -20.30 5.85 -50.53
CA TYR A 573 -21.50 5.57 -49.74
C TYR A 573 -22.64 6.54 -50.10
N ASP A 574 -23.79 6.00 -50.48
CA ASP A 574 -25.04 6.76 -50.68
C ASP A 574 -25.76 6.90 -49.33
N ARG A 575 -25.86 8.13 -48.82
CA ARG A 575 -26.50 8.38 -47.52
C ARG A 575 -28.00 8.20 -47.54
N ASP A 576 -28.67 8.52 -48.65
CA ASP A 576 -30.13 8.40 -48.77
C ASP A 576 -30.52 6.92 -48.84
N LYS A 577 -29.79 6.15 -49.66
CA LYS A 577 -30.01 4.70 -49.83
C LYS A 577 -29.33 3.87 -48.75
N LYS A 578 -28.57 4.50 -47.85
CA LYS A 578 -27.82 3.90 -46.73
C LYS A 578 -26.92 2.72 -47.11
N ARG A 579 -26.38 2.71 -48.33
CA ARG A 579 -25.60 1.58 -48.89
C ARG A 579 -24.30 2.03 -49.55
N ILE A 580 -23.35 1.12 -49.64
CA ILE A 580 -22.14 1.30 -50.44
C ILE A 580 -22.51 1.17 -51.93
N ILE A 581 -21.90 2.00 -52.77
CA ILE A 581 -22.08 2.05 -54.22
C ILE A 581 -20.89 1.40 -54.94
N SER A 582 -19.69 1.61 -54.42
CA SER A 582 -18.44 1.03 -54.94
C SER A 582 -17.39 0.96 -53.83
N SER A 583 -16.40 0.09 -54.02
CA SER A 583 -15.21 -0.01 -53.18
C SER A 583 -13.97 -0.12 -54.05
N THR A 584 -12.93 0.63 -53.71
CA THR A 584 -11.62 0.56 -54.38
C THR A 584 -10.49 0.52 -53.35
N PRO A 585 -9.45 -0.30 -53.54
CA PRO A 585 -8.26 -0.23 -52.69
C PRO A 585 -7.62 1.16 -52.77
N ALA A 586 -7.19 1.69 -51.62
CA ALA A 586 -6.51 2.98 -51.53
C ALA A 586 -5.01 2.85 -51.84
N TYR A 587 -4.47 3.83 -52.57
CA TYR A 587 -3.06 3.92 -52.93
C TYR A 587 -2.55 5.35 -52.70
N ASP A 588 -1.31 5.48 -52.25
CA ASP A 588 -0.67 6.77 -52.05
C ASP A 588 -0.25 7.42 -53.37
N THR A 589 0.27 8.64 -53.31
CA THR A 589 0.72 9.41 -54.49
C THR A 589 1.89 8.75 -55.23
N ALA A 590 2.57 7.77 -54.62
CA ALA A 590 3.64 7.00 -55.24
C ALA A 590 3.14 5.63 -55.78
N GLY A 591 1.83 5.38 -55.73
CA GLY A 591 1.22 4.13 -56.18
C GLY A 591 1.43 2.95 -55.23
N LYS A 592 1.89 3.16 -53.99
CA LYS A 592 1.96 2.10 -52.99
C LYS A 592 0.59 1.92 -52.32
N PRO A 593 0.19 0.69 -51.97
CA PRO A 593 -1.08 0.47 -51.29
C PRO A 593 -1.08 1.15 -49.93
N GLU A 594 -2.12 1.92 -49.61
CA GLU A 594 -2.33 2.46 -48.28
C GLU A 594 -2.83 1.35 -47.35
N ARG A 595 -2.23 1.25 -46.16
CA ARG A 595 -2.48 0.13 -45.24
C ARG A 595 -2.83 0.63 -43.85
N VAL A 596 -3.65 -0.15 -43.16
CA VAL A 596 -4.14 0.15 -41.81
C VAL A 596 -3.50 -0.84 -40.84
N ARG A 597 -2.82 -0.30 -39.84
CA ARG A 597 -2.07 -1.08 -38.86
C ARG A 597 -3.00 -1.77 -37.86
N LEU A 598 -2.64 -2.98 -37.43
CA LEU A 598 -3.42 -3.80 -36.50
C LEU A 598 -2.77 -4.02 -35.12
N TYR A 599 -1.65 -3.35 -34.85
CA TYR A 599 -0.89 -3.44 -33.62
C TYR A 599 -0.50 -2.04 -33.12
N ARG A 600 -0.11 -1.93 -31.85
CA ARG A 600 0.30 -0.65 -31.23
C ARG A 600 1.73 -0.28 -31.60
N THR A 601 2.00 1.02 -31.81
CA THR A 601 3.36 1.56 -32.03
C THR A 601 4.16 1.84 -30.78
N LYS A 602 3.49 1.95 -29.63
CA LYS A 602 4.16 2.21 -28.35
C LYS A 602 3.66 1.22 -27.31
N ASN A 603 4.58 0.51 -26.69
CA ASN A 603 4.33 -0.21 -25.45
C ASN A 603 4.08 0.84 -24.35
N ARG A 604 2.83 1.27 -24.19
CA ARG A 604 2.40 2.10 -23.06
C ARG A 604 2.68 1.30 -21.78
N ARG A 605 3.13 1.98 -20.73
CA ARG A 605 3.14 1.38 -19.39
C ARG A 605 1.69 1.16 -19.00
N ASN A 606 1.20 -0.05 -19.19
CA ASN A 606 -0.09 -0.44 -18.69
C ASN A 606 0.11 -0.92 -17.26
N THR A 607 -0.65 -0.33 -16.35
CA THR A 607 -0.81 -0.83 -14.99
C THR A 607 -2.00 -1.77 -15.01
N GLY A 608 -1.75 -3.03 -14.67
CA GLY A 608 -2.80 -4.00 -14.41
C GLY A 608 -3.61 -3.61 -13.17
N SER A 609 -4.87 -4.00 -13.19
CA SER A 609 -5.84 -3.89 -12.08
C SER A 609 -5.45 -4.71 -10.85
N SER A 610 -4.58 -5.71 -11.02
CA SER A 610 -4.14 -6.66 -10.00
C SER A 610 -2.68 -7.05 -10.17
N LYS A 611 -2.12 -7.78 -9.20
CA LYS A 611 -0.73 -8.27 -9.28
C LYS A 611 -0.51 -9.17 -10.50
N GLN A 612 -1.46 -10.06 -10.76
CA GLN A 612 -1.38 -11.04 -11.85
C GLN A 612 -1.39 -10.36 -13.23
N THR A 613 -2.28 -9.38 -13.44
CA THR A 613 -2.34 -8.63 -14.70
C THR A 613 -1.09 -7.75 -14.89
N ASN A 614 -0.55 -7.17 -13.82
CA ASN A 614 0.73 -6.47 -13.85
C ASN A 614 1.90 -7.38 -14.24
N ASP A 615 1.95 -8.60 -13.70
CA ASP A 615 3.01 -9.56 -14.03
C ASP A 615 2.89 -10.04 -15.47
N ALA A 616 1.67 -10.22 -16.01
CA ALA A 616 1.45 -10.48 -17.42
C ALA A 616 1.97 -9.36 -18.33
N HIS A 617 1.74 -8.08 -17.98
CA HIS A 617 2.30 -6.95 -18.73
C HIS A 617 3.83 -6.94 -18.71
N LYS A 618 4.46 -7.21 -17.56
CA LYS A 618 5.93 -7.30 -17.44
C LYS A 618 6.47 -8.44 -18.30
N GLN A 619 5.86 -9.62 -18.23
CA GLN A 619 6.27 -10.79 -18.99
C GLN A 619 6.14 -10.54 -20.50
N ARG A 620 5.04 -9.93 -20.93
CA ARG A 620 4.86 -9.52 -22.33
C ARG A 620 5.95 -8.55 -22.79
N ALA A 621 6.22 -7.51 -22.01
CA ALA A 621 7.26 -6.54 -22.34
C ALA A 621 8.66 -7.20 -22.40
N LYS A 622 8.94 -8.17 -21.53
CA LYS A 622 10.16 -8.97 -21.56
C LYS A 622 10.28 -9.75 -22.87
N ASN A 623 9.24 -10.51 -23.25
CA ASN A 623 9.22 -11.29 -24.50
C ASN A 623 9.49 -10.41 -25.73
N ILE A 624 8.83 -9.24 -25.81
CA ILE A 624 9.03 -8.30 -26.91
C ILE A 624 10.48 -7.80 -26.94
N ASN A 625 11.03 -7.37 -25.80
CA ASN A 625 12.41 -6.89 -25.71
C ASN A 625 13.44 -7.98 -26.06
N GLU A 626 13.18 -9.23 -25.69
CA GLU A 626 14.01 -10.37 -26.07
C GLU A 626 14.01 -10.58 -27.58
N LYS A 627 12.85 -10.49 -28.24
CA LYS A 627 12.74 -10.58 -29.70
C LYS A 627 13.45 -9.42 -30.40
N VAL A 628 13.26 -8.18 -29.92
CA VAL A 628 13.98 -6.98 -30.40
C VAL A 628 15.49 -7.18 -30.31
N SER A 629 15.98 -7.64 -29.15
CA SER A 629 17.40 -7.93 -28.93
C SER A 629 17.93 -9.02 -29.86
N ALA A 630 17.17 -10.11 -30.06
CA ALA A 630 17.56 -11.20 -30.95
C ALA A 630 17.67 -10.74 -32.41
N LEU A 631 16.68 -9.98 -32.91
CA LEU A 631 16.69 -9.41 -34.25
C LEU A 631 17.86 -8.43 -34.44
N ALA A 632 18.09 -7.54 -33.47
CA ALA A 632 19.20 -6.59 -33.53
C ALA A 632 20.56 -7.30 -33.59
N LYS A 633 20.77 -8.35 -32.77
CA LYS A 633 22.00 -9.16 -32.80
C LYS A 633 22.19 -9.86 -34.15
N LYS A 634 21.12 -10.43 -34.70
CA LYS A 634 21.15 -11.08 -36.02
C LYS A 634 21.55 -10.08 -37.12
N MET A 635 20.94 -8.91 -37.14
CA MET A 635 21.24 -7.87 -38.12
C MET A 635 22.67 -7.32 -38.00
N LEU A 636 23.17 -7.15 -36.77
CA LEU A 636 24.56 -6.77 -36.53
C LEU A 636 25.53 -7.80 -37.14
N HIS A 637 25.29 -9.08 -36.89
CA HIS A 637 26.12 -10.16 -37.42
C HIS A 637 26.09 -10.22 -38.96
N GLU A 638 24.91 -10.07 -39.57
CA GLU A 638 24.77 -10.05 -41.03
C GLU A 638 25.49 -8.85 -41.67
N ARG A 639 25.41 -7.67 -41.05
CA ARG A 639 26.11 -6.47 -41.51
C ARG A 639 27.63 -6.63 -41.45
N GLU A 640 28.14 -7.24 -40.39
CA GLU A 640 29.58 -7.52 -40.25
C GLU A 640 30.11 -8.49 -41.30
N LYS A 641 29.27 -9.44 -41.72
CA LYS A 641 29.64 -10.42 -42.74
C LYS A 641 29.50 -9.89 -44.17
N ASN A 642 28.46 -9.12 -44.46
CA ASN A 642 28.05 -8.80 -45.84
C ASN A 642 28.08 -7.30 -46.18
N GLY A 643 28.37 -6.40 -45.23
CA GLY A 643 28.40 -4.95 -45.43
C GLY A 643 27.03 -4.29 -45.63
N LYS A 644 25.94 -5.07 -45.74
CA LYS A 644 24.56 -4.60 -45.92
C LYS A 644 23.63 -5.23 -44.88
N ILE A 645 22.59 -4.50 -44.49
CA ILE A 645 21.50 -5.03 -43.65
C ILE A 645 20.50 -5.76 -44.56
N VAL A 646 20.25 -7.04 -44.31
CA VAL A 646 19.20 -7.79 -45.00
C VAL A 646 17.95 -7.81 -44.12
N LEU A 647 16.89 -7.13 -44.56
CA LEU A 647 15.61 -7.15 -43.87
C LEU A 647 14.82 -8.38 -44.32
N ARG A 648 14.92 -9.49 -43.59
CA ARG A 648 14.05 -10.66 -43.81
C ARG A 648 12.81 -10.58 -42.91
N TRP A 649 11.65 -10.72 -43.52
CA TRP A 649 10.39 -10.97 -42.81
C TRP A 649 10.31 -12.47 -42.51
N ASN A 650 10.35 -12.83 -41.23
CA ASN A 650 10.07 -14.19 -40.79
C ASN A 650 8.71 -14.16 -40.08
N GLU A 651 7.68 -14.69 -40.73
CA GLU A 651 6.49 -15.17 -40.02
C GLU A 651 6.88 -16.47 -39.30
N GLU A 652 6.79 -16.49 -37.97
CA GLU A 652 6.61 -17.77 -37.29
C GLU A 652 5.16 -18.18 -37.54
N GLU A 653 4.94 -18.93 -38.62
CA GLU A 653 3.67 -19.63 -38.87
C GLU A 653 3.46 -20.69 -37.79
N LEU A 654 2.86 -20.32 -36.66
CA LEU A 654 2.19 -21.29 -35.82
C LEU A 654 0.77 -21.48 -36.36
N LYS A 655 0.57 -22.63 -37.01
CA LYS A 655 -0.73 -23.18 -37.39
C LYS A 655 -1.76 -22.99 -36.26
N ASP A 656 -2.78 -22.19 -36.56
CA ASP A 656 -4.15 -22.31 -36.10
C ASP A 656 -4.42 -22.86 -34.70
N LYS A 657 -4.29 -21.97 -33.72
CA LYS A 657 -5.22 -21.98 -32.58
C LYS A 657 -6.49 -21.17 -32.85
N ALA A 658 -6.43 -20.14 -33.72
CA ALA A 658 -7.59 -19.31 -34.05
C ALA A 658 -8.61 -20.07 -34.91
N ILE A 659 -8.20 -20.75 -35.99
CA ILE A 659 -9.13 -21.61 -36.76
C ILE A 659 -9.64 -22.78 -35.90
N ARG A 660 -8.82 -23.38 -35.02
CA ARG A 660 -9.31 -24.40 -34.07
C ARG A 660 -10.27 -23.86 -33.01
N ALA A 661 -10.13 -22.59 -32.60
CA ALA A 661 -11.04 -21.96 -31.66
C ALA A 661 -12.38 -21.60 -32.34
N GLU A 662 -12.34 -21.16 -33.60
CA GLU A 662 -13.54 -21.02 -34.45
C GLU A 662 -14.20 -22.38 -34.71
N GLU A 663 -13.45 -23.40 -35.14
CA GLU A 663 -13.96 -24.76 -35.37
C GLU A 663 -14.57 -25.38 -34.10
N ARG A 664 -13.99 -25.13 -32.91
CA ARG A 664 -14.59 -25.56 -31.63
C ARG A 664 -15.88 -24.81 -31.31
N MET A 665 -15.93 -23.50 -31.54
CA MET A 665 -17.16 -22.70 -31.36
C MET A 665 -18.30 -23.16 -32.27
N TYR A 666 -17.99 -23.62 -33.49
CA TYR A 666 -18.99 -24.15 -34.43
C TYR A 666 -19.33 -25.64 -34.23
N GLN A 667 -18.49 -26.43 -33.54
CA GLN A 667 -18.81 -27.82 -33.20
C GLN A 667 -19.83 -27.96 -32.06
N ASP A 668 -19.91 -26.98 -31.15
CA ASP A 668 -20.85 -27.01 -30.02
C ASP A 668 -22.27 -26.52 -30.36
N TRP A 669 -22.54 -26.18 -31.63
CA TRP A 669 -23.89 -25.79 -32.11
C TRP A 669 -24.58 -26.89 -32.93
N GLY A 670 -23.94 -28.05 -33.07
CA GLY A 670 -24.40 -29.16 -33.91
C GLY A 670 -24.63 -30.48 -33.16
N ARG A 671 -25.08 -30.44 -31.91
CA ARG A 671 -25.61 -31.60 -31.18
C ARG A 671 -26.85 -31.25 -30.38
#